data_AF-A0AAU5LX32-F1
#
_entry.id   AF-A0AAU5LX32-F1
#
_cell.length_a   1.000
_cell.length_b   1.000
_cell.length_c   1.000
_cell.angle_alpha   90.00
_cell.angle_beta   90.00
_cell.angle_gamma   90.00
#
_symmetry.space_group_name_H-M   'P 1'
#
loop_
_entity.id
_entity.type
_entity.pdbx_description
1 polymer ?
#
loop_
_entity_poly.entity_id
_entity_poly.type
_entity_poly.pdbx_seq_one_letter_code
_entity_poly.pdbx_strand_id
1 'polypeptide(L)'
;MSKTRRISVPLALSGVLASLIVYVSSGTAAAAESVPELQWPPVTANADRYPLTTSPQGDVTIGCGSTHTDSGLVYQDVVTYGAAGTETRHLDHVNNCLNRPVVDKVGDLYGAANASTYLQAYHNNVEKWRYQVNCSGSWPVVGADGNIYVINSAKRLIGLSPEVEPGQTQPKKVLDIPALGRCGDQLRATTFGIAVIWDYGTKVNYYTYGGKNLGAPQGAYTGDLNFPMDADGLLFYPTWVGSGSTASFKVSAYNPLTKTVKWTASESTFGNGASPWLTFPTPGGGAVVWGQRQKMVGGVPTVPSEYMQVMFFLNSVGQKIKEIELPKQNSAGDLAGNNYVTVDTSGKLVLVRDWKKYLTFSPYNVPYITIDVFSAYNGDVLQAPKVMSGNSDNTQGEVYGYKIKASTASSTIGPGTLYIPAQKCAGGCTGSSIGNVKVYPVKITGLGLDYPRGAVIETPPWPASPYVALGDSFSSGEGVPPFESGTDETGLNTCHRSTAAYARLIAGTSAKIPPFGTNGFRACSGAVTDNVWDLPQANEGIQIGLNPDPTIQLVTISIGGNDMGFSDFATQCVISTCDVGSAAYNTALNKINNEIPGKLETTYKKILQYAPNAKIYVVGYPQVIADKPVSAPDDIRCVYMQDGATRWGDARAARDIVQKLNEKISQKIFELRALSTDNTRLRFVFMNDPATSPFVGREICGVSTTSYFQNVDQINPDRRYIFHPNQLGQNAYATIVGGTINASS
;
A
#
# COMPACT_ATOMS: atom_id res chain seq x y z
N MET A 1 59.27 26.70 -24.54
CA MET A 1 58.30 27.16 -23.53
C MET A 1 57.00 26.39 -23.77
N SER A 2 56.76 25.26 -23.09
CA SER A 2 55.92 25.14 -21.87
C SER A 2 54.49 25.66 -22.13
N LYS A 3 53.38 24.90 -22.05
CA LYS A 3 53.06 23.77 -21.16
C LYS A 3 51.83 23.02 -21.71
N THR A 4 51.96 21.72 -21.93
CA THR A 4 50.86 20.76 -22.10
C THR A 4 50.43 20.28 -20.71
N ARG A 5 49.17 20.46 -20.30
CA ARG A 5 48.67 19.87 -19.03
C ARG A 5 47.94 18.55 -19.31
N ARG A 6 48.66 17.47 -19.01
CA ARG A 6 48.11 16.12 -18.77
C ARG A 6 47.25 16.15 -17.50
N ILE A 7 46.10 15.51 -17.56
CA ILE A 7 45.26 15.19 -16.40
C ILE A 7 45.75 13.83 -15.88
N SER A 8 46.20 13.80 -14.63
CA SER A 8 46.66 12.61 -13.93
C SER A 8 45.52 12.01 -13.11
N VAL A 9 45.38 10.69 -13.21
CA VAL A 9 44.63 9.81 -12.31
C VAL A 9 45.23 9.84 -10.89
N PRO A 10 44.41 9.71 -9.84
CA PRO A 10 44.80 8.88 -8.68
C PRO A 10 43.70 7.84 -8.40
N LEU A 11 43.99 6.56 -8.65
CA LEU A 11 44.33 5.54 -7.65
C LEU A 11 43.37 5.46 -6.46
N ALA A 12 42.67 4.32 -6.42
CA ALA A 12 41.86 3.83 -5.33
C ALA A 12 42.63 3.82 -4.00
N LEU A 13 41.99 4.37 -2.96
CA LEU A 13 42.31 4.06 -1.57
C LEU A 13 41.04 3.48 -0.92
N SER A 14 41.04 2.17 -0.79
CA SER A 14 40.05 1.40 -0.04
C SER A 14 40.15 1.79 1.44
N GLY A 15 39.22 2.61 1.91
CA GLY A 15 39.10 3.00 3.31
C GLY A 15 38.59 1.83 4.15
N VAL A 16 39.48 1.24 4.94
CA VAL A 16 39.17 0.36 6.06
C VAL A 16 38.27 1.11 7.04
N LEU A 17 36.99 0.75 7.15
CA LEU A 17 36.17 1.16 8.30
C LEU A 17 36.60 0.31 9.50
N ALA A 18 37.56 0.84 10.25
CA ALA A 18 37.90 0.34 11.57
C ALA A 18 36.72 0.58 12.52
N SER A 19 36.35 -0.47 13.23
CA SER A 19 35.43 -0.53 14.36
C SER A 19 35.55 0.70 15.27
N LEU A 20 34.56 1.58 15.28
CA LEU A 20 34.40 2.58 16.34
C LEU A 20 33.82 1.87 17.57
N ILE A 21 34.70 1.27 18.38
CA ILE A 21 34.40 0.85 19.74
C ILE A 21 34.67 2.07 20.63
N VAL A 22 33.63 2.55 21.30
CA VAL A 22 33.79 3.50 22.40
C VAL A 22 34.57 2.80 23.51
N TYR A 23 35.80 3.25 23.75
CA TYR A 23 36.54 2.94 24.97
C TYR A 23 35.81 3.60 26.14
N VAL A 24 35.14 2.78 26.97
CA VAL A 24 34.72 3.22 28.30
C VAL A 24 35.99 3.32 29.15
N SER A 25 36.27 4.51 29.67
CA SER A 25 37.39 4.74 30.60
C SER A 25 37.26 3.83 31.82
N SER A 26 38.32 3.09 32.14
CA SER A 26 38.43 2.29 33.36
C SER A 26 38.44 3.21 34.59
N GLY A 27 37.27 3.38 35.23
CA GLY A 27 37.19 4.32 36.35
C GLY A 27 35.83 4.47 37.02
N THR A 28 35.00 3.43 37.08
CA THR A 28 33.88 3.26 38.04
C THR A 28 33.50 1.79 38.02
N ALA A 29 33.16 1.19 39.17
CA ALA A 29 32.71 -0.20 39.24
C ALA A 29 31.67 -0.46 38.14
N ALA A 30 32.02 -1.26 37.14
CA ALA A 30 31.13 -1.56 36.03
C ALA A 30 29.90 -2.25 36.64
N ALA A 31 28.71 -1.73 36.34
CA ALA A 31 27.49 -2.39 36.75
C ALA A 31 27.53 -3.84 36.24
N ALA A 32 27.33 -4.81 37.13
CA ALA A 32 27.32 -6.22 36.78
C ALA A 32 26.26 -6.53 35.70
N GLU A 33 25.24 -5.68 35.55
CA GLU A 33 24.22 -5.78 34.53
C GLU A 33 24.15 -4.49 33.68
N SER A 34 23.97 -4.64 32.37
CA SER A 34 23.73 -3.53 31.44
C SER A 34 22.42 -3.77 30.70
N VAL A 35 21.44 -2.90 30.91
CA VAL A 35 20.17 -2.89 30.18
C VAL A 35 20.01 -1.51 29.54
N PRO A 36 19.71 -1.41 28.23
CA PRO A 36 19.48 -0.12 27.58
C PRO A 36 18.35 0.66 28.26
N GLU A 37 18.33 1.99 28.10
CA GLU A 37 17.22 2.83 28.57
C GLU A 37 15.87 2.26 28.10
N LEU A 38 14.99 2.00 29.07
CA LEU A 38 13.65 1.47 28.84
C LEU A 38 12.62 2.59 28.94
N GLN A 39 11.57 2.50 28.14
CA GLN A 39 10.44 3.42 28.21
C GLN A 39 9.68 3.30 29.54
N TRP A 40 9.58 2.07 30.08
CA TRP A 40 9.00 1.73 31.38
C TRP A 40 9.52 0.34 31.84
N PRO A 41 9.35 -0.05 33.12
CA PRO A 41 9.92 -1.29 33.66
C PRO A 41 9.44 -2.58 32.93
N PRO A 42 10.28 -3.60 32.71
CA PRO A 42 9.89 -4.80 31.96
C PRO A 42 8.69 -5.54 32.58
N VAL A 43 7.71 -5.90 31.74
CA VAL A 43 6.50 -6.61 32.14
C VAL A 43 6.58 -8.10 31.80
N THR A 44 5.90 -8.92 32.58
CA THR A 44 5.91 -10.36 32.40
C THR A 44 5.15 -10.77 31.14
N ALA A 45 5.72 -11.70 30.37
CA ALA A 45 5.04 -12.41 29.30
C ALA A 45 5.30 -13.90 29.57
N ASN A 46 4.32 -14.73 29.91
CA ASN A 46 4.63 -16.05 30.49
C ASN A 46 4.51 -17.27 29.53
N ALA A 47 4.44 -17.15 28.20
CA ALA A 47 4.16 -18.25 27.24
C ALA A 47 5.27 -18.62 26.22
N ASP A 48 5.06 -19.66 25.40
CA ASP A 48 6.09 -20.11 24.43
C ASP A 48 5.92 -19.54 23.00
N ARG A 49 4.82 -18.83 22.73
CA ARG A 49 4.50 -18.18 21.44
C ARG A 49 3.70 -16.89 21.66
N TYR A 50 4.32 -15.73 21.46
CA TYR A 50 3.65 -14.42 21.61
C TYR A 50 3.69 -13.62 20.31
N PRO A 51 2.56 -13.21 19.77
CA PRO A 51 2.49 -12.05 18.90
C PRO A 51 2.31 -10.82 19.78
N LEU A 52 3.29 -9.93 19.70
CA LEU A 52 3.12 -8.57 20.17
C LEU A 52 2.49 -7.76 19.03
N THR A 53 1.56 -6.89 19.38
CA THR A 53 1.03 -5.87 18.45
C THR A 53 1.04 -4.52 19.13
N THR A 54 1.41 -3.49 18.38
CA THR A 54 1.41 -2.10 18.84
C THR A 54 0.23 -1.34 18.26
N SER A 55 -0.33 -0.42 19.04
CA SER A 55 -1.27 0.58 18.54
C SER A 55 -0.49 1.77 17.95
N PRO A 56 -1.10 2.59 17.08
CA PRO A 56 -0.51 3.85 16.64
C PRO A 56 -0.14 4.80 17.78
N GLN A 57 -0.84 4.69 18.92
CA GLN A 57 -0.60 5.49 20.13
C GLN A 57 0.60 5.00 20.95
N GLY A 58 1.22 3.86 20.58
CA GLY A 58 2.34 3.27 21.30
C GLY A 58 1.95 2.35 22.45
N ASP A 59 0.71 1.90 22.49
CA ASP A 59 0.30 0.83 23.40
C ASP A 59 0.81 -0.50 22.85
N VAL A 60 1.23 -1.41 23.73
CA VAL A 60 1.66 -2.76 23.34
C VAL A 60 0.71 -3.79 23.93
N THR A 61 0.14 -4.63 23.07
CA THR A 61 -0.67 -5.78 23.48
C THR A 61 0.18 -7.04 23.43
N ILE A 62 0.19 -7.79 24.53
CA ILE A 62 0.71 -9.14 24.62
C ILE A 62 -0.45 -10.09 24.32
N GLY A 63 -0.41 -10.75 23.16
CA GLY A 63 -1.41 -11.75 22.78
C GLY A 63 -1.43 -12.96 23.72
N CYS A 64 -2.53 -13.70 23.67
CA CYS A 64 -2.69 -14.92 24.46
C CYS A 64 -1.67 -15.97 24.02
N GLY A 65 -0.84 -16.41 24.96
CA GLY A 65 0.05 -17.55 24.75
C GLY A 65 -0.34 -18.74 25.63
N SER A 66 0.34 -19.87 25.40
CA SER A 66 0.21 -21.07 26.23
C SER A 66 1.57 -21.51 26.77
N THR A 67 1.57 -22.09 27.97
CA THR A 67 2.69 -22.86 28.53
C THR A 67 2.36 -24.34 28.56
N HIS A 68 3.36 -25.17 28.25
CA HIS A 68 3.27 -26.60 28.49
C HIS A 68 3.54 -26.89 29.96
N THR A 69 2.61 -27.58 30.63
CA THR A 69 2.78 -28.10 31.98
C THR A 69 2.62 -29.62 31.96
N ASP A 70 3.02 -30.30 33.04
CA ASP A 70 2.79 -31.75 33.21
C ASP A 70 1.29 -32.10 33.17
N SER A 71 0.41 -31.12 33.41
CA SER A 71 -1.06 -31.25 33.40
C SER A 71 -1.72 -30.81 32.08
N GLY A 72 -0.94 -30.43 31.06
CA GLY A 72 -1.44 -29.95 29.76
C GLY A 72 -1.08 -28.50 29.46
N LEU A 73 -1.74 -27.91 28.45
CA LEU A 73 -1.54 -26.52 28.04
C LEU A 73 -2.31 -25.56 28.97
N VAL A 74 -1.62 -24.55 29.50
CA VAL A 74 -2.23 -23.46 30.29
C VAL A 74 -2.17 -22.18 29.46
N TYR A 75 -3.34 -21.58 29.17
CA TYR A 75 -3.46 -20.32 28.44
C TYR A 75 -3.36 -19.11 29.37
N GLN A 76 -2.94 -17.97 28.83
CA GLN A 76 -2.74 -16.72 29.58
C GLN A 76 -3.59 -15.59 29.06
N ASP A 77 -3.86 -14.64 29.94
CA ASP A 77 -4.69 -13.48 29.64
C ASP A 77 -4.04 -12.58 28.58
N VAL A 78 -4.87 -11.85 27.84
CA VAL A 78 -4.43 -10.83 26.90
C VAL A 78 -4.29 -9.52 27.67
N VAL A 79 -3.10 -8.92 27.65
CA VAL A 79 -2.81 -7.70 28.42
C VAL A 79 -2.29 -6.61 27.50
N THR A 80 -2.82 -5.39 27.63
CA THR A 80 -2.32 -4.20 26.94
C THR A 80 -1.70 -3.24 27.94
N TYR A 81 -0.50 -2.75 27.62
CA TYR A 81 0.18 -1.70 28.36
C TYR A 81 0.19 -0.43 27.52
N GLY A 82 -0.21 0.68 28.11
CA GLY A 82 -0.17 1.98 27.46
C GLY A 82 1.27 2.46 27.21
N ALA A 83 1.43 3.56 26.47
CA ALA A 83 2.75 4.16 26.21
C ALA A 83 3.57 4.50 27.48
N ALA A 84 2.89 4.71 28.62
CA ALA A 84 3.51 4.95 29.93
C ALA A 84 3.78 3.68 30.76
N GLY A 85 3.42 2.50 30.26
CA GLY A 85 3.61 1.21 30.93
C GLY A 85 2.51 0.82 31.92
N THR A 86 1.44 1.62 32.05
CA THR A 86 0.25 1.27 32.82
C THR A 86 -0.59 0.26 32.07
N GLU A 87 -1.11 -0.75 32.76
CA GLU A 87 -2.08 -1.69 32.19
C GLU A 87 -3.37 -0.94 31.82
N THR A 88 -3.77 -1.03 30.55
CA THR A 88 -4.97 -0.38 30.01
C THR A 88 -6.05 -1.39 29.61
N ARG A 89 -5.67 -2.67 29.44
CA ARG A 89 -6.59 -3.75 29.07
C ARG A 89 -6.15 -5.08 29.65
N HIS A 90 -7.12 -5.88 30.10
CA HIS A 90 -6.94 -7.24 30.59
C HIS A 90 -8.16 -8.09 30.17
N LEU A 91 -7.96 -9.05 29.27
CA LEU A 91 -9.00 -9.98 28.82
C LEU A 91 -8.66 -11.40 29.29
N ASP A 92 -9.65 -12.13 29.83
CA ASP A 92 -9.45 -13.47 30.36
C ASP A 92 -9.10 -14.51 29.28
N HIS A 93 -8.25 -15.46 29.63
CA HIS A 93 -7.82 -16.55 28.75
C HIS A 93 -8.87 -17.63 28.48
N VAL A 94 -9.97 -17.67 29.23
CA VAL A 94 -10.98 -18.75 29.13
C VAL A 94 -11.82 -18.54 27.88
N ASN A 95 -12.38 -17.35 27.73
CA ASN A 95 -13.26 -17.02 26.61
C ASN A 95 -12.60 -16.11 25.59
N ASN A 96 -11.57 -15.36 25.99
CA ASN A 96 -11.08 -14.19 25.27
C ASN A 96 -9.57 -14.26 24.98
N CYS A 97 -9.03 -15.49 24.89
CA CYS A 97 -7.63 -15.79 24.54
C CYS A 97 -7.34 -15.47 23.05
N LEU A 98 -7.17 -14.19 22.74
CA LEU A 98 -6.82 -13.73 21.39
C LEU A 98 -5.34 -14.06 21.11
N ASN A 99 -5.09 -15.12 20.33
CA ASN A 99 -3.73 -15.56 20.07
C ASN A 99 -2.94 -14.50 19.31
N ARG A 100 -3.43 -14.06 18.14
CA ARG A 100 -2.83 -13.04 17.26
C ARG A 100 -3.76 -11.82 17.12
N PRO A 101 -3.84 -10.97 18.15
CA PRO A 101 -4.68 -9.81 18.05
C PRO A 101 -4.09 -8.80 17.05
N VAL A 102 -4.97 -8.02 16.43
CA VAL A 102 -4.62 -6.85 15.64
C VAL A 102 -5.31 -5.63 16.23
N VAL A 103 -4.70 -4.46 16.05
CA VAL A 103 -5.17 -3.19 16.60
C VAL A 103 -5.46 -2.23 15.45
N ASP A 104 -6.57 -1.50 15.53
CA ASP A 104 -6.91 -0.47 14.54
C ASP A 104 -6.38 0.93 14.92
N LYS A 105 -6.79 1.97 14.18
CA LYS A 105 -6.33 3.34 14.40
C LYS A 105 -6.77 3.95 15.73
N VAL A 106 -7.86 3.46 16.33
CA VAL A 106 -8.41 4.00 17.59
C VAL A 106 -8.02 3.16 18.80
N GLY A 107 -7.25 2.08 18.60
CA GLY A 107 -6.79 1.21 19.68
C GLY A 107 -7.70 0.02 19.96
N ASP A 108 -8.72 -0.21 19.13
CA ASP A 108 -9.62 -1.35 19.27
C ASP A 108 -8.90 -2.63 18.90
N LEU A 109 -9.17 -3.69 19.68
CA LEU A 109 -8.52 -4.98 19.55
C LEU A 109 -9.42 -5.98 18.86
N TYR A 110 -8.88 -6.67 17.86
CA TYR A 110 -9.59 -7.70 17.11
C TYR A 110 -8.81 -8.99 17.11
N GLY A 111 -9.48 -10.13 17.28
CA GLY A 111 -8.81 -11.43 17.27
C GLY A 111 -9.79 -12.58 17.32
N ALA A 112 -9.34 -13.76 16.90
CA ALA A 112 -10.08 -14.99 17.16
C ALA A 112 -9.49 -15.71 18.37
N ALA A 113 -10.36 -16.14 19.28
CA ALA A 113 -9.95 -16.90 20.43
C ALA A 113 -9.60 -18.36 20.04
N ASN A 114 -8.54 -18.93 20.64
CA ASN A 114 -8.03 -20.26 20.29
C ASN A 114 -9.08 -21.38 20.45
N ALA A 115 -9.93 -21.30 21.48
CA ALA A 115 -10.98 -22.29 21.76
C ALA A 115 -12.34 -21.92 21.12
N SER A 116 -12.36 -20.89 20.27
CA SER A 116 -13.58 -20.26 19.76
C SER A 116 -13.60 -20.27 18.23
N THR A 117 -14.79 -20.20 17.67
CA THR A 117 -15.03 -20.01 16.22
C THR A 117 -15.49 -18.60 15.89
N TYR A 118 -15.39 -17.69 16.86
CA TYR A 118 -15.74 -16.29 16.73
C TYR A 118 -14.50 -15.41 16.50
N LEU A 119 -14.67 -14.41 15.64
CA LEU A 119 -13.85 -13.21 15.63
C LEU A 119 -14.48 -12.20 16.59
N GLN A 120 -13.70 -11.66 17.53
CA GLN A 120 -14.16 -10.75 18.57
C GLN A 120 -13.51 -9.38 18.41
N ALA A 121 -14.23 -8.35 18.82
CA ALA A 121 -13.78 -6.95 18.84
C ALA A 121 -13.94 -6.35 20.23
N TYR A 122 -12.92 -5.63 20.70
CA TYR A 122 -12.89 -5.01 22.02
C TYR A 122 -12.51 -3.54 21.94
N HIS A 123 -13.28 -2.70 22.63
CA HIS A 123 -12.87 -1.35 23.00
C HIS A 123 -12.51 -1.38 24.49
N ASN A 124 -11.26 -1.07 24.84
CA ASN A 124 -10.73 -1.30 26.19
C ASN A 124 -11.05 -2.75 26.66
N ASN A 125 -11.70 -2.91 27.82
CA ASN A 125 -12.13 -4.21 28.36
C ASN A 125 -13.54 -4.65 27.95
N VAL A 126 -14.21 -3.90 27.06
CA VAL A 126 -15.60 -4.16 26.67
C VAL A 126 -15.66 -4.79 25.29
N GLU A 127 -16.30 -5.97 25.19
CA GLU A 127 -16.58 -6.58 23.89
C GLU A 127 -17.61 -5.73 23.14
N LYS A 128 -17.25 -5.25 21.94
CA LYS A 128 -18.13 -4.50 21.06
C LYS A 128 -19.08 -5.45 20.32
N TRP A 129 -18.51 -6.53 19.80
CA TRP A 129 -19.22 -7.54 19.04
C TRP A 129 -18.37 -8.80 18.90
N ARG A 130 -19.05 -9.91 18.59
CA ARG A 130 -18.44 -11.15 18.12
C ARG A 130 -19.18 -11.63 16.88
N TYR A 131 -18.43 -12.15 15.91
CA TYR A 131 -18.93 -12.59 14.62
C TYR A 131 -18.49 -14.03 14.33
N GLN A 132 -19.43 -14.88 13.91
CA GLN A 132 -19.18 -16.30 13.67
C GLN A 132 -18.38 -16.50 12.38
N VAL A 133 -17.10 -16.89 12.50
CA VAL A 133 -16.22 -17.22 11.36
C VAL A 133 -16.07 -18.73 11.14
N ASN A 134 -16.58 -19.56 12.05
CA ASN A 134 -16.49 -21.03 11.99
C ASN A 134 -15.04 -21.51 11.83
N CYS A 135 -14.06 -20.77 12.36
CA CYS A 135 -12.63 -20.98 12.17
C CYS A 135 -11.88 -20.72 13.48
N SER A 136 -11.33 -21.76 14.09
CA SER A 136 -10.47 -21.65 15.28
C SER A 136 -9.09 -21.17 14.88
N GLY A 137 -8.60 -20.09 15.51
CA GLY A 137 -7.27 -19.55 15.25
C GLY A 137 -7.12 -18.79 13.93
N SER A 138 -8.19 -18.16 13.43
CA SER A 138 -8.11 -17.26 12.27
C SER A 138 -7.18 -16.07 12.51
N TRP A 139 -6.47 -15.59 11.48
CA TRP A 139 -5.55 -14.47 11.60
C TRP A 139 -6.14 -13.24 10.91
N PRO A 140 -6.90 -12.40 11.65
CA PRO A 140 -7.48 -11.21 11.07
C PRO A 140 -6.42 -10.17 10.74
N VAL A 141 -6.78 -9.21 9.88
CA VAL A 141 -6.00 -8.01 9.60
C VAL A 141 -6.92 -6.80 9.55
N VAL A 142 -6.43 -5.65 10.01
CA VAL A 142 -7.12 -4.36 9.80
C VAL A 142 -6.70 -3.85 8.42
N GLY A 143 -7.69 -3.65 7.54
CA GLY A 143 -7.52 -3.08 6.21
C GLY A 143 -7.25 -1.57 6.26
N ALA A 144 -6.77 -1.03 5.15
CA ALA A 144 -6.53 0.40 5.00
C ALA A 144 -7.80 1.25 4.98
N ASP A 145 -8.93 0.61 4.71
CA ASP A 145 -10.27 1.17 4.83
C ASP A 145 -10.84 1.08 6.26
N GLY A 146 -10.02 0.62 7.22
CA GLY A 146 -10.41 0.47 8.62
C GLY A 146 -11.30 -0.74 8.91
N ASN A 147 -11.64 -1.56 7.91
CA ASN A 147 -12.45 -2.75 8.10
C ASN A 147 -11.58 -3.95 8.50
N ILE A 148 -12.21 -4.94 9.12
CA ILE A 148 -11.51 -6.10 9.70
C ILE A 148 -11.73 -7.28 8.76
N TYR A 149 -10.63 -7.84 8.27
CA TYR A 149 -10.65 -8.90 7.27
C TYR A 149 -10.21 -10.23 7.87
N VAL A 150 -10.92 -11.30 7.51
CA VAL A 150 -10.66 -12.66 7.98
C VAL A 150 -11.10 -13.70 6.94
N ILE A 151 -10.44 -14.86 6.91
CA ILE A 151 -10.91 -16.02 6.14
C ILE A 151 -11.69 -16.97 7.04
N ASN A 152 -12.92 -17.29 6.63
CA ASN A 152 -13.74 -18.27 7.32
C ASN A 152 -13.46 -19.72 6.85
N SER A 153 -14.02 -20.72 7.54
CA SER A 153 -13.83 -22.13 7.15
C SER A 153 -14.43 -22.51 5.80
N ALA A 154 -15.34 -21.71 5.25
CA ALA A 154 -15.90 -21.88 3.92
C ALA A 154 -15.00 -21.30 2.79
N LYS A 155 -13.75 -20.93 3.10
CA LYS A 155 -12.79 -20.31 2.17
C LYS A 155 -13.34 -19.01 1.56
N ARG A 156 -13.92 -18.16 2.41
CA ARG A 156 -14.41 -16.84 2.01
C ARG A 156 -13.66 -15.76 2.75
N LEU A 157 -13.23 -14.74 2.02
CA LEU A 157 -12.68 -13.51 2.59
C LEU A 157 -13.86 -12.64 3.03
N ILE A 158 -13.96 -12.44 4.34
CA ILE A 158 -15.00 -11.66 4.98
C ILE A 158 -14.37 -10.35 5.45
N GLY A 159 -14.96 -9.22 5.08
CA GLY A 159 -14.66 -7.90 5.63
C GLY A 159 -15.81 -7.45 6.53
N LEU A 160 -15.50 -6.98 7.73
CA LEU A 160 -16.46 -6.52 8.74
C LEU A 160 -16.18 -5.07 9.13
N SER A 161 -17.24 -4.28 9.34
CA SER A 161 -17.10 -2.94 9.91
C SER A 161 -16.55 -3.01 11.35
N PRO A 162 -15.70 -2.05 11.77
CA PRO A 162 -15.19 -2.00 13.14
C PRO A 162 -16.28 -1.70 14.17
N GLU A 163 -17.34 -1.00 13.74
CA GLU A 163 -18.51 -0.64 14.54
C GLU A 163 -19.76 -1.42 14.15
N VAL A 164 -20.71 -1.50 15.08
CA VAL A 164 -22.08 -1.97 14.83
C VAL A 164 -22.97 -0.76 14.57
N GLU A 165 -23.65 -0.74 13.42
CA GLU A 165 -24.58 0.35 13.08
C GLU A 165 -25.72 0.43 14.12
N PRO A 166 -26.24 1.63 14.44
CA PRO A 166 -27.34 1.78 15.39
C PRO A 166 -28.54 0.89 15.07
N GLY A 167 -29.02 0.15 16.07
CA GLY A 167 -30.14 -0.79 15.91
C GLY A 167 -29.76 -2.17 15.35
N GLN A 168 -28.49 -2.42 15.04
CA GLN A 168 -27.97 -3.74 14.68
C GLN A 168 -27.31 -4.43 15.88
N THR A 169 -27.18 -5.75 15.81
CA THR A 169 -26.50 -6.58 16.83
C THR A 169 -25.22 -7.25 16.30
N GLN A 170 -24.92 -7.04 15.01
CA GLN A 170 -23.78 -7.63 14.31
C GLN A 170 -23.09 -6.56 13.46
N PRO A 171 -21.76 -6.66 13.28
CA PRO A 171 -21.05 -5.77 12.38
C PRO A 171 -21.55 -5.96 10.94
N LYS A 172 -21.52 -4.88 10.17
CA LYS A 172 -21.86 -4.94 8.76
C LYS A 172 -20.80 -5.74 8.01
N LYS A 173 -21.26 -6.65 7.16
CA LYS A 173 -20.39 -7.35 6.23
C LYS A 173 -20.11 -6.45 5.01
N VAL A 174 -18.94 -5.82 5.00
CA VAL A 174 -18.53 -4.93 3.91
C VAL A 174 -17.98 -5.70 2.71
N LEU A 175 -17.52 -6.94 2.92
CA LEU A 175 -17.04 -7.82 1.86
C LEU A 175 -17.39 -9.29 2.19
N ASP A 176 -17.81 -10.02 1.17
CA ASP A 176 -18.05 -11.46 1.25
C ASP A 176 -17.79 -12.13 -0.10
N ILE A 177 -16.59 -12.66 -0.30
CA ILE A 177 -16.21 -13.26 -1.58
C ILE A 177 -15.52 -14.61 -1.40
N PRO A 178 -15.62 -15.53 -2.38
CA PRO A 178 -14.75 -16.69 -2.42
C PRO A 178 -13.28 -16.28 -2.44
N ALA A 179 -12.44 -16.98 -1.68
CA ALA A 179 -11.00 -16.77 -1.62
C ALA A 179 -10.25 -18.09 -1.75
N LEU A 180 -9.00 -18.04 -2.24
CA LEU A 180 -8.16 -19.22 -2.42
C LEU A 180 -7.57 -19.78 -1.12
N GLY A 181 -7.55 -18.98 -0.05
CA GLY A 181 -7.08 -19.37 1.28
C GLY A 181 -8.11 -20.17 2.09
N ARG A 182 -7.70 -20.58 3.28
CA ARG A 182 -8.41 -21.41 4.26
C ARG A 182 -8.28 -20.78 5.65
N CYS A 183 -9.02 -21.34 6.59
CA CYS A 183 -8.90 -21.01 8.01
C CYS A 183 -7.44 -21.10 8.49
N GLY A 184 -6.94 -20.04 9.14
CA GLY A 184 -5.58 -19.96 9.67
C GLY A 184 -4.51 -19.43 8.69
N ASP A 185 -4.87 -19.17 7.43
CA ASP A 185 -3.97 -18.56 6.46
C ASP A 185 -3.68 -17.09 6.80
N GLN A 186 -2.53 -16.60 6.34
CA GLN A 186 -2.07 -15.23 6.60
C GLN A 186 -2.82 -14.23 5.72
N LEU A 187 -3.20 -13.10 6.33
CA LEU A 187 -3.65 -11.93 5.59
C LEU A 187 -2.62 -10.80 5.73
N ARG A 188 -2.50 -10.01 4.67
CA ARG A 188 -1.78 -8.73 4.67
C ARG A 188 -2.67 -7.68 4.04
N ALA A 189 -2.75 -6.52 4.66
CA ALA A 189 -3.46 -5.39 4.09
C ALA A 189 -2.50 -4.54 3.25
N THR A 190 -3.01 -4.03 2.14
CA THR A 190 -2.35 -3.07 1.24
C THR A 190 -3.21 -1.81 1.14
N THR A 191 -2.69 -0.76 0.51
CA THR A 191 -3.44 0.48 0.25
C THR A 191 -4.69 0.29 -0.62
N PHE A 192 -4.78 -0.81 -1.37
CA PHE A 192 -5.90 -1.09 -2.28
C PHE A 192 -6.73 -2.33 -1.92
N GLY A 193 -6.27 -3.17 -0.99
CA GLY A 193 -6.99 -4.38 -0.65
C GLY A 193 -6.27 -5.34 0.29
N ILE A 194 -6.58 -6.63 0.16
CA ILE A 194 -6.07 -7.71 1.00
C ILE A 194 -5.33 -8.73 0.13
N ALA A 195 -4.09 -9.03 0.52
CA ALA A 195 -3.37 -10.19 0.05
C ALA A 195 -3.65 -11.39 0.95
N VAL A 196 -4.14 -12.46 0.35
CA VAL A 196 -4.36 -13.75 0.99
C VAL A 196 -3.13 -14.62 0.74
N ILE A 197 -2.49 -15.07 1.80
CA ILE A 197 -1.26 -15.87 1.79
C ILE A 197 -1.57 -17.25 2.37
N TRP A 198 -1.43 -18.31 1.58
CA TRP A 198 -1.78 -19.68 1.97
C TRP A 198 -0.68 -20.68 1.66
N ASP A 199 -0.98 -21.96 1.94
CA ASP A 199 -0.10 -23.11 1.66
C ASP A 199 1.25 -22.97 2.37
N TYR A 200 1.18 -22.77 3.69
CA TYR A 200 2.35 -22.53 4.56
C TYR A 200 3.18 -21.29 4.15
N GLY A 201 2.54 -20.28 3.56
CA GLY A 201 3.24 -19.08 3.12
C GLY A 201 4.01 -19.26 1.81
N THR A 202 3.56 -20.17 0.95
CA THR A 202 4.16 -20.39 -0.37
C THR A 202 3.31 -19.86 -1.53
N LYS A 203 2.05 -19.46 -1.31
CA LYS A 203 1.17 -18.86 -2.33
C LYS A 203 0.53 -17.56 -1.86
N VAL A 204 0.32 -16.62 -2.80
CA VAL A 204 -0.33 -15.32 -2.53
C VAL A 204 -1.30 -14.93 -3.64
N ASN A 205 -2.41 -14.27 -3.28
CA ASN A 205 -3.42 -13.78 -4.21
C ASN A 205 -4.05 -12.51 -3.66
N TYR A 206 -4.25 -11.52 -4.52
CA TYR A 206 -4.71 -10.18 -4.14
C TYR A 206 -6.19 -9.99 -4.45
N TYR A 207 -6.89 -9.34 -3.52
CA TYR A 207 -8.28 -8.92 -3.65
C TYR A 207 -8.39 -7.45 -3.29
N THR A 208 -9.06 -6.62 -4.11
CA THR A 208 -9.35 -5.23 -3.73
C THR A 208 -10.38 -5.16 -2.60
N TYR A 209 -10.53 -3.99 -1.97
CA TYR A 209 -11.59 -3.79 -0.96
C TYR A 209 -13.00 -3.95 -1.52
N GLY A 210 -13.23 -3.71 -2.81
CA GLY A 210 -14.45 -4.04 -3.55
C GLY A 210 -14.56 -5.50 -3.98
N GLY A 211 -13.54 -6.32 -3.73
CA GLY A 211 -13.55 -7.76 -3.93
C GLY A 211 -13.07 -8.24 -5.30
N LYS A 212 -12.47 -7.37 -6.11
CA LYS A 212 -11.89 -7.76 -7.40
C LYS A 212 -10.64 -8.61 -7.17
N ASN A 213 -10.64 -9.81 -7.75
CA ASN A 213 -9.48 -10.69 -7.74
C ASN A 213 -8.44 -10.21 -8.77
N LEU A 214 -7.29 -9.74 -8.29
CA LEU A 214 -6.19 -9.29 -9.15
C LEU A 214 -5.28 -10.46 -9.58
N GLY A 215 -5.37 -11.61 -8.91
CA GLY A 215 -4.60 -12.82 -9.17
C GLY A 215 -3.33 -12.90 -8.33
N ALA A 216 -2.44 -13.79 -8.77
CA ALA A 216 -1.15 -14.08 -8.16
C ALA A 216 0.00 -13.71 -9.12
N PRO A 217 1.20 -13.39 -8.61
CA PRO A 217 2.40 -13.32 -9.43
C PRO A 217 2.65 -14.64 -10.16
N GLN A 218 2.91 -14.59 -11.47
CA GLN A 218 3.27 -15.78 -12.24
C GLN A 218 4.69 -16.24 -11.88
N GLY A 219 4.83 -17.52 -11.49
CA GLY A 219 6.14 -18.15 -11.24
C GLY A 219 6.80 -17.83 -9.88
N ALA A 220 6.16 -17.04 -9.01
CA ALA A 220 6.69 -16.71 -7.68
C ALA A 220 6.16 -17.68 -6.62
N TYR A 221 6.89 -18.78 -6.41
CA TYR A 221 6.69 -19.70 -5.28
C TYR A 221 8.05 -19.84 -4.58
N THR A 222 8.35 -18.93 -3.67
CA THR A 222 9.75 -18.65 -3.29
C THR A 222 10.29 -19.43 -2.10
N GLY A 223 9.47 -20.24 -1.43
CA GLY A 223 9.88 -20.94 -0.20
C GLY A 223 10.24 -19.99 0.97
N ASP A 224 10.11 -18.67 0.78
CA ASP A 224 10.38 -17.65 1.78
C ASP A 224 9.13 -17.49 2.66
N LEU A 225 9.22 -17.97 3.90
CA LEU A 225 8.15 -17.86 4.89
C LEU A 225 8.01 -16.38 5.25
N ASN A 226 7.09 -15.64 4.60
CA ASN A 226 6.39 -14.43 5.09
C ASN A 226 5.86 -13.50 3.98
N PHE A 227 6.12 -13.76 2.68
CA PHE A 227 5.72 -12.92 1.54
C PHE A 227 5.94 -11.42 1.78
N PRO A 228 7.20 -10.97 1.68
CA PRO A 228 7.53 -9.60 2.01
C PRO A 228 6.90 -8.67 0.98
N MET A 229 5.99 -7.84 1.47
CA MET A 229 5.17 -6.95 0.65
C MET A 229 5.18 -5.57 1.27
N ASP A 230 5.27 -4.52 0.48
CA ASP A 230 5.15 -3.16 1.02
C ASP A 230 3.68 -2.73 1.21
N ALA A 231 3.47 -1.53 1.74
CA ALA A 231 2.12 -0.99 1.95
C ALA A 231 1.34 -0.84 0.63
N ASP A 232 2.04 -0.57 -0.47
CA ASP A 232 1.46 -0.44 -1.81
C ASP A 232 1.20 -1.79 -2.50
N GLY A 233 1.46 -2.90 -1.79
CA GLY A 233 1.23 -4.24 -2.29
C GLY A 233 2.30 -4.76 -3.26
N LEU A 234 3.45 -4.09 -3.39
CA LEU A 234 4.57 -4.63 -4.14
C LEU A 234 5.12 -5.85 -3.42
N LEU A 235 5.11 -6.99 -4.10
CA LEU A 235 5.70 -8.22 -3.57
C LEU A 235 7.18 -8.30 -3.94
N PHE A 236 8.02 -8.45 -2.92
CA PHE A 236 9.44 -8.73 -3.08
C PHE A 236 9.66 -10.23 -2.97
N TYR A 237 10.27 -10.84 -3.97
CA TYR A 237 10.42 -12.29 -3.98
C TYR A 237 11.75 -12.73 -4.59
N PRO A 238 12.51 -13.60 -3.88
CA PRO A 238 13.76 -14.13 -4.39
C PRO A 238 13.54 -15.28 -5.38
N THR A 239 14.39 -15.37 -6.39
CA THR A 239 14.42 -16.47 -7.38
C THR A 239 15.84 -17.00 -7.48
N TRP A 240 15.99 -18.32 -7.38
CA TRP A 240 17.28 -18.99 -7.47
C TRP A 240 17.81 -18.99 -8.90
N VAL A 241 19.12 -18.84 -9.04
CA VAL A 241 19.83 -18.88 -10.32
C VAL A 241 21.03 -19.83 -10.17
N GLY A 242 21.12 -20.87 -11.00
CA GLY A 242 22.19 -21.88 -10.94
C GLY A 242 21.98 -22.94 -9.85
N SER A 243 23.00 -23.79 -9.62
CA SER A 243 22.97 -24.88 -8.62
C SER A 243 24.36 -25.18 -8.03
N GLY A 244 24.41 -25.83 -6.86
CA GLY A 244 25.66 -26.21 -6.21
C GLY A 244 26.54 -25.00 -5.83
N SER A 245 27.85 -25.09 -6.06
CA SER A 245 28.78 -23.97 -5.86
C SER A 245 28.50 -22.79 -6.79
N THR A 246 27.74 -22.99 -7.87
CA THR A 246 27.38 -21.92 -8.82
C THR A 246 26.11 -21.14 -8.47
N ALA A 247 25.42 -21.52 -7.38
CA ALA A 247 24.15 -20.93 -6.99
C ALA A 247 24.28 -19.44 -6.59
N SER A 248 23.29 -18.66 -7.04
CA SER A 248 23.04 -17.27 -6.66
C SER A 248 21.52 -17.02 -6.65
N PHE A 249 21.09 -15.79 -6.39
CA PHE A 249 19.69 -15.41 -6.44
C PHE A 249 19.46 -14.01 -7.01
N LYS A 250 18.23 -13.79 -7.49
CA LYS A 250 17.69 -12.48 -7.88
C LYS A 250 16.50 -12.13 -7.00
N VAL A 251 16.30 -10.87 -6.68
CA VAL A 251 15.09 -10.38 -6.00
C VAL A 251 14.30 -9.52 -6.99
N SER A 252 13.01 -9.78 -7.12
CA SER A 252 12.12 -9.01 -7.99
C SER A 252 11.03 -8.34 -7.17
N ALA A 253 10.64 -7.13 -7.58
CA ALA A 253 9.45 -6.44 -7.06
C ALA A 253 8.31 -6.55 -8.06
N TYR A 254 7.25 -7.29 -7.70
CA TYR A 254 6.06 -7.48 -8.54
C TYR A 254 4.94 -6.54 -8.11
N ASN A 255 4.34 -5.86 -9.08
CA ASN A 255 3.17 -5.01 -8.87
C ASN A 255 1.88 -5.78 -9.28
N PRO A 256 0.98 -6.07 -8.34
CA PRO A 256 -0.26 -6.83 -8.62
C PRO A 256 -1.30 -6.03 -9.41
N LEU A 257 -1.22 -4.70 -9.41
CA LEU A 257 -2.15 -3.81 -10.11
C LEU A 257 -1.86 -3.80 -11.61
N THR A 258 -0.58 -3.69 -11.98
CA THR A 258 -0.12 -3.73 -13.38
C THR A 258 0.17 -5.14 -13.87
N LYS A 259 0.26 -6.12 -12.95
CA LYS A 259 0.68 -7.50 -13.20
C LYS A 259 2.07 -7.63 -13.84
N THR A 260 2.96 -6.70 -13.51
CA THR A 260 4.32 -6.65 -14.06
C THR A 260 5.38 -6.65 -12.96
N VAL A 261 6.58 -7.11 -13.29
CA VAL A 261 7.76 -6.93 -12.45
C VAL A 261 8.29 -5.52 -12.66
N LYS A 262 8.30 -4.70 -11.60
CA LYS A 262 8.79 -3.32 -11.63
C LYS A 262 10.30 -3.26 -11.82
N TRP A 263 11.02 -4.13 -11.11
CA TRP A 263 12.47 -4.27 -11.22
C TRP A 263 12.92 -5.65 -10.75
N THR A 264 14.12 -6.05 -11.18
CA THR A 264 14.81 -7.26 -10.72
C THR A 264 16.26 -6.91 -10.42
N ALA A 265 16.73 -7.28 -9.22
CA ALA A 265 18.09 -7.07 -8.75
C ALA A 265 18.80 -8.42 -8.59
N SER A 266 19.99 -8.59 -9.15
CA SER A 266 20.83 -9.78 -8.94
C SER A 266 21.77 -9.54 -7.76
N GLU A 267 21.96 -10.54 -6.88
CA GLU A 267 22.93 -10.43 -5.78
C GLU A 267 24.38 -10.39 -6.30
N SER A 268 24.72 -11.22 -7.29
CA SER A 268 26.05 -11.33 -7.85
C SER A 268 26.05 -11.79 -9.31
N THR A 269 27.16 -11.56 -10.00
CA THR A 269 27.53 -12.34 -11.19
C THR A 269 27.99 -13.72 -10.72
N PHE A 270 27.14 -14.75 -10.90
CA PHE A 270 27.39 -16.20 -10.72
C PHE A 270 28.53 -16.64 -9.78
N GLY A 271 28.24 -17.49 -8.77
CA GLY A 271 29.24 -18.50 -8.38
C GLY A 271 29.70 -18.68 -6.93
N ASN A 272 28.98 -18.22 -5.90
CA ASN A 272 29.50 -18.25 -4.51
C ASN A 272 28.52 -18.83 -3.47
N GLY A 273 27.60 -19.71 -3.90
CA GLY A 273 26.61 -20.34 -3.00
C GLY A 273 25.72 -19.33 -2.28
N ALA A 274 25.41 -18.20 -2.92
CA ALA A 274 24.63 -17.14 -2.30
C ALA A 274 23.17 -17.57 -2.12
N SER A 275 22.62 -17.32 -0.93
CA SER A 275 21.27 -17.75 -0.54
C SER A 275 20.56 -16.59 0.16
N PRO A 276 19.35 -16.21 -0.28
CA PRO A 276 18.50 -15.32 0.49
C PRO A 276 17.86 -16.10 1.63
N TRP A 277 17.55 -15.42 2.73
CA TRP A 277 16.82 -15.99 3.86
C TRP A 277 15.54 -15.23 4.18
N LEU A 278 15.60 -13.90 4.23
CA LEU A 278 14.44 -13.04 4.43
C LEU A 278 14.62 -11.74 3.65
N THR A 279 13.50 -11.18 3.18
CA THR A 279 13.47 -9.84 2.59
C THR A 279 12.58 -8.94 3.44
N PHE A 280 13.00 -7.69 3.63
CA PHE A 280 12.31 -6.68 4.43
C PHE A 280 11.98 -5.49 3.53
N PRO A 281 10.71 -5.28 3.17
CA PRO A 281 10.30 -4.12 2.38
C PRO A 281 10.68 -2.82 3.09
N THR A 282 11.02 -1.79 2.32
CA THR A 282 11.26 -0.45 2.87
C THR A 282 10.14 0.49 2.46
N PRO A 283 9.85 1.55 3.24
CA PRO A 283 9.04 2.64 2.73
C PRO A 283 9.64 3.16 1.41
N GLY A 284 8.78 3.47 0.43
CA GLY A 284 9.21 3.95 -0.90
C GLY A 284 9.54 2.87 -1.94
N GLY A 285 9.23 1.59 -1.68
CA GLY A 285 9.26 0.52 -2.68
C GLY A 285 10.63 -0.12 -2.94
N GLY A 286 11.56 0.05 -2.00
CA GLY A 286 12.83 -0.68 -1.94
C GLY A 286 12.76 -1.90 -1.03
N ALA A 287 13.89 -2.55 -0.80
CA ALA A 287 13.97 -3.72 0.09
C ALA A 287 15.35 -3.88 0.72
N VAL A 288 15.39 -4.44 1.92
CA VAL A 288 16.61 -4.97 2.54
C VAL A 288 16.55 -6.49 2.51
N VAL A 289 17.56 -7.13 1.92
CA VAL A 289 17.61 -8.59 1.77
C VAL A 289 18.68 -9.13 2.72
N TRP A 290 18.28 -10.01 3.64
CA TRP A 290 19.21 -10.75 4.48
C TRP A 290 19.46 -12.13 3.89
N GLY A 291 20.73 -12.49 3.79
CA GLY A 291 21.15 -13.79 3.28
C GLY A 291 22.57 -14.14 3.68
N GLN A 292 23.13 -15.11 2.96
CA GLN A 292 24.52 -15.54 3.11
C GLN A 292 25.18 -15.71 1.75
N ARG A 293 26.52 -15.67 1.75
CA ARG A 293 27.36 -16.04 0.60
C ARG A 293 28.77 -16.44 1.06
N GLN A 294 29.56 -17.03 0.18
CA GLN A 294 30.97 -17.27 0.45
C GLN A 294 31.75 -15.95 0.57
N LYS A 295 32.67 -15.89 1.53
CA LYS A 295 33.53 -14.75 1.79
C LYS A 295 34.54 -14.56 0.67
N MET A 296 34.75 -13.31 0.30
CA MET A 296 35.65 -12.90 -0.78
C MET A 296 36.80 -12.07 -0.22
N VAL A 297 38.05 -12.40 -0.57
CA VAL A 297 39.24 -11.62 -0.21
C VAL A 297 39.94 -11.22 -1.51
N GLY A 298 40.04 -9.92 -1.77
CA GLY A 298 40.61 -9.42 -3.03
C GLY A 298 39.84 -9.85 -4.29
N GLY A 299 38.54 -10.14 -4.17
CA GLY A 299 37.70 -10.64 -5.27
C GLY A 299 37.78 -12.15 -5.51
N VAL A 300 38.47 -12.90 -4.66
CA VAL A 300 38.61 -14.37 -4.74
C VAL A 300 37.90 -15.05 -3.56
N PRO A 301 37.17 -16.17 -3.76
CA PRO A 301 36.56 -16.91 -2.66
C PRO A 301 37.61 -17.48 -1.69
N THR A 302 37.35 -17.42 -0.38
CA THR A 302 38.28 -17.97 0.61
C THR A 302 38.41 -19.50 0.51
N VAL A 303 39.61 -20.02 0.76
CA VAL A 303 39.92 -21.45 0.86
C VAL A 303 40.60 -21.71 2.22
N PRO A 304 40.04 -22.56 3.10
CA PRO A 304 38.77 -23.30 2.95
C PRO A 304 37.54 -22.38 2.87
N SER A 305 36.45 -22.89 2.29
CA SER A 305 35.22 -22.10 2.08
C SER A 305 34.67 -21.55 3.39
N GLU A 306 34.67 -20.22 3.53
CA GLU A 306 34.11 -19.51 4.68
C GLU A 306 32.84 -18.80 4.22
N TYR A 307 31.70 -19.03 4.88
CA TYR A 307 30.43 -18.35 4.57
C TYR A 307 30.14 -17.25 5.58
N MET A 308 29.68 -16.11 5.06
CA MET A 308 29.31 -14.94 5.84
C MET A 308 27.84 -14.56 5.62
N GLN A 309 27.26 -13.93 6.62
CA GLN A 309 25.92 -13.34 6.51
C GLN A 309 26.05 -11.90 6.02
N VAL A 310 25.08 -11.45 5.22
CA VAL A 310 25.09 -10.14 4.57
C VAL A 310 23.69 -9.56 4.51
N MET A 311 23.59 -8.24 4.61
CA MET A 311 22.38 -7.48 4.31
C MET A 311 22.61 -6.60 3.08
N PHE A 312 21.76 -6.76 2.07
CA PHE A 312 21.77 -5.98 0.83
C PHE A 312 20.68 -4.92 0.88
N PHE A 313 21.03 -3.67 0.64
CA PHE A 313 20.07 -2.57 0.58
C PHE A 313 19.77 -2.27 -0.89
N LEU A 314 18.49 -2.37 -1.28
CA LEU A 314 17.98 -2.12 -2.63
C LEU A 314 17.05 -0.91 -2.60
N ASN A 315 17.26 0.04 -3.52
CA ASN A 315 16.37 1.19 -3.66
C ASN A 315 15.10 0.85 -4.47
N SER A 316 14.24 1.85 -4.70
CA SER A 316 12.94 1.72 -5.37
C SER A 316 12.98 1.29 -6.85
N VAL A 317 14.18 1.25 -7.44
CA VAL A 317 14.43 0.79 -8.82
C VAL A 317 15.31 -0.47 -8.86
N GLY A 318 15.53 -1.13 -7.70
CA GLY A 318 16.28 -2.38 -7.60
C GLY A 318 17.79 -2.24 -7.67
N GLN A 319 18.35 -1.03 -7.52
CA GLN A 319 19.79 -0.84 -7.47
C GLN A 319 20.33 -1.16 -6.07
N LYS A 320 21.41 -1.94 -6.00
CA LYS A 320 22.15 -2.20 -4.76
C LYS A 320 22.93 -0.95 -4.36
N ILE A 321 22.53 -0.33 -3.27
CA ILE A 321 23.10 0.93 -2.78
C ILE A 321 24.13 0.73 -1.67
N LYS A 322 23.96 -0.30 -0.83
CA LYS A 322 24.90 -0.66 0.23
C LYS A 322 24.81 -2.14 0.56
N GLU A 323 25.87 -2.62 1.15
CA GLU A 323 25.97 -3.98 1.69
C GLU A 323 26.61 -3.91 3.07
N ILE A 324 26.09 -4.69 4.02
CA ILE A 324 26.62 -4.79 5.38
C ILE A 324 26.93 -6.25 5.66
N GLU A 325 28.16 -6.51 6.07
CA GLU A 325 28.60 -7.83 6.50
C GLU A 325 28.22 -8.06 7.96
N LEU A 326 27.59 -9.19 8.24
CA LEU A 326 27.22 -9.62 9.59
C LEU A 326 28.16 -10.75 10.02
N PRO A 327 29.19 -10.46 10.83
CA PRO A 327 30.19 -11.45 11.18
C PRO A 327 29.60 -12.52 12.12
N LYS A 328 30.05 -13.77 11.94
CA LYS A 328 29.72 -14.90 12.83
C LYS A 328 30.45 -14.82 14.17
N GLN A 329 31.53 -14.05 14.23
CA GLN A 329 32.32 -13.82 15.43
C GLN A 329 32.75 -12.36 15.49
N ASN A 330 32.60 -11.69 16.63
CA ASN A 330 33.05 -10.32 16.80
C ASN A 330 34.57 -10.27 17.09
N SER A 331 35.13 -9.07 17.19
CA SER A 331 36.56 -8.86 17.51
C SER A 331 36.97 -9.35 18.90
N ALA A 332 36.02 -9.55 19.81
CA ALA A 332 36.26 -10.12 21.13
C ALA A 332 36.24 -11.66 21.14
N GLY A 333 35.94 -12.30 20.01
CA GLY A 333 35.83 -13.75 19.90
C GLY A 333 34.44 -14.31 20.23
N ASP A 334 33.45 -13.45 20.51
CA ASP A 334 32.08 -13.88 20.82
C ASP A 334 31.37 -14.36 19.56
N LEU A 335 30.58 -15.42 19.68
CA LEU A 335 29.86 -16.00 18.55
C LEU A 335 28.45 -15.41 18.41
N ALA A 336 28.08 -15.11 17.17
CA ALA A 336 26.73 -14.66 16.84
C ALA A 336 25.71 -15.81 16.94
N GLY A 337 24.52 -15.49 17.41
CA GLY A 337 23.33 -16.33 17.44
C GLY A 337 22.34 -15.95 16.34
N ASN A 338 21.08 -15.75 16.72
CA ASN A 338 20.02 -15.36 15.79
C ASN A 338 20.07 -13.84 15.51
N ASN A 339 19.59 -13.46 14.33
CA ASN A 339 19.33 -12.06 13.99
C ASN A 339 17.82 -11.86 13.83
N TYR A 340 17.34 -10.71 14.29
CA TYR A 340 15.97 -10.26 14.12
C TYR A 340 16.03 -8.88 13.48
N VAL A 341 15.29 -8.70 12.39
CA VAL A 341 15.30 -7.45 11.63
C VAL A 341 13.87 -6.97 11.51
N THR A 342 13.67 -5.68 11.76
CA THR A 342 12.41 -4.99 11.50
C THR A 342 12.71 -3.64 10.86
N VAL A 343 11.82 -3.19 9.97
CA VAL A 343 11.88 -1.87 9.33
C VAL A 343 10.69 -1.08 9.85
N ASP A 344 10.88 0.22 10.08
CA ASP A 344 9.81 1.11 10.51
C ASP A 344 9.25 1.95 9.36
N THR A 345 8.11 2.60 9.62
CA THR A 345 7.44 3.51 8.67
C THR A 345 8.28 4.73 8.26
N SER A 346 9.31 5.08 9.04
CA SER A 346 10.24 6.17 8.72
C SER A 346 11.45 5.72 7.89
N GLY A 347 11.60 4.41 7.65
CA GLY A 347 12.73 3.82 6.95
C GLY A 347 13.96 3.61 7.84
N LYS A 348 13.78 3.43 9.15
CA LYS A 348 14.79 2.89 10.05
C LYS A 348 14.71 1.39 10.09
N LEU A 349 15.84 0.72 9.96
CA LEU A 349 15.99 -0.71 10.14
C LEU A 349 16.62 -0.97 11.51
N VAL A 350 15.95 -1.76 12.33
CA VAL A 350 16.45 -2.22 13.62
C VAL A 350 16.92 -3.66 13.47
N LEU A 351 18.20 -3.88 13.72
CA LEU A 351 18.83 -5.20 13.76
C LEU A 351 19.10 -5.56 15.22
N VAL A 352 18.46 -6.62 15.69
CA VAL A 352 18.69 -7.18 17.02
C VAL A 352 19.45 -8.50 16.86
N ARG A 353 20.58 -8.64 17.54
CA ARG A 353 21.44 -9.84 17.43
C ARG A 353 21.64 -10.48 18.80
N ASP A 354 21.44 -11.79 18.86
CA ASP A 354 21.89 -12.58 19.99
C ASP A 354 23.40 -12.87 19.83
N TRP A 355 24.14 -12.81 20.93
CA TRP A 355 25.55 -13.17 20.99
C TRP A 355 25.82 -14.14 22.13
N LYS A 356 26.93 -14.87 22.04
CA LYS A 356 27.41 -15.80 23.06
C LYS A 356 28.84 -15.44 23.42
N LYS A 357 29.02 -14.91 24.63
CA LYS A 357 30.33 -14.57 25.20
C LYS A 357 30.97 -15.78 25.87
N TYR A 358 32.21 -16.09 25.52
CA TYR A 358 32.99 -17.11 26.20
C TYR A 358 33.61 -16.53 27.47
N LEU A 359 33.46 -17.25 28.58
CA LEU A 359 34.06 -16.87 29.86
C LEU A 359 35.25 -17.79 30.16
N THR A 360 36.36 -17.21 30.61
CA THR A 360 37.58 -17.97 30.93
C THR A 360 37.43 -18.83 32.20
N PHE A 361 36.50 -18.48 33.08
CA PHE A 361 36.29 -19.10 34.39
C PHE A 361 35.02 -19.97 34.45
N SER A 362 34.27 -20.10 33.36
CA SER A 362 33.05 -20.91 33.31
C SER A 362 33.04 -21.76 32.04
N PRO A 363 32.65 -23.05 32.10
CA PRO A 363 32.48 -23.87 30.90
C PRO A 363 31.28 -23.45 30.05
N TYR A 364 30.51 -22.46 30.52
CA TYR A 364 29.27 -21.99 29.90
C TYR A 364 29.43 -20.61 29.28
N ASN A 365 28.87 -20.45 28.07
CA ASN A 365 28.78 -19.14 27.42
C ASN A 365 27.69 -18.27 28.05
N VAL A 366 27.87 -16.96 28.08
CA VAL A 366 26.82 -16.03 28.55
C VAL A 366 26.19 -15.30 27.37
N PRO A 367 24.85 -15.36 27.21
CA PRO A 367 24.21 -14.66 26.12
C PRO A 367 24.09 -13.16 26.41
N TYR A 368 24.18 -12.36 25.36
CA TYR A 368 23.84 -10.94 25.41
C TYR A 368 23.22 -10.52 24.08
N ILE A 369 22.56 -9.37 24.07
CA ILE A 369 21.86 -8.86 22.89
C ILE A 369 22.50 -7.54 22.47
N THR A 370 22.72 -7.35 21.17
CA THR A 370 23.02 -6.04 20.57
C THR A 370 21.84 -5.54 19.77
N ILE A 371 21.63 -4.23 19.78
CA ILE A 371 20.58 -3.55 19.02
C ILE A 371 21.26 -2.45 18.21
N ASP A 372 21.23 -2.61 16.89
CA ASP A 372 21.80 -1.69 15.91
C ASP A 372 20.67 -1.03 15.11
N VAL A 373 20.81 0.26 14.81
CA VAL A 373 19.81 1.03 14.06
C VAL A 373 20.45 1.62 12.82
N PHE A 374 19.94 1.23 11.65
CA PHE A 374 20.39 1.67 10.35
C PHE A 374 19.31 2.46 9.61
N SER A 375 19.69 3.28 8.64
CA SER A 375 18.78 3.77 7.61
C SER A 375 18.56 2.67 6.58
N ALA A 376 17.30 2.34 6.29
CA ALA A 376 16.94 1.39 5.25
C ALA A 376 17.17 1.95 3.83
N TYR A 377 17.31 3.27 3.69
CA TYR A 377 17.50 3.94 2.41
C TYR A 377 18.94 4.02 1.95
N ASN A 378 19.91 3.84 2.85
CA ASN A 378 21.34 3.95 2.51
C ASN A 378 22.25 3.08 3.39
N GLY A 379 21.70 2.34 4.36
CA GLY A 379 22.41 1.46 5.29
C GLY A 379 23.36 2.18 6.26
N ASP A 380 23.23 3.49 6.47
CA ASP A 380 24.05 4.23 7.43
C ASP A 380 23.59 3.96 8.87
N VAL A 381 24.55 3.89 9.79
CA VAL A 381 24.29 3.75 11.22
C VAL A 381 23.69 5.06 11.73
N LEU A 382 22.51 4.98 12.35
CA LEU A 382 21.76 6.16 12.82
C LEU A 382 21.94 6.41 14.32
N GLN A 383 22.27 5.38 15.10
CA GLN A 383 22.44 5.46 16.55
C GLN A 383 23.59 4.55 17.00
N ALA A 384 24.23 4.90 18.11
CA ALA A 384 25.24 4.03 18.72
C ALA A 384 24.59 2.68 19.12
N PRO A 385 25.29 1.54 18.93
CA PRO A 385 24.78 0.24 19.31
C PRO A 385 24.40 0.18 20.79
N LYS A 386 23.24 -0.38 21.09
CA LYS A 386 22.81 -0.63 22.47
C LYS A 386 23.09 -2.09 22.82
N VAL A 387 23.49 -2.36 24.06
CA VAL A 387 23.84 -3.70 24.54
C VAL A 387 22.99 -4.04 25.75
N MET A 388 22.36 -5.22 25.73
CA MET A 388 21.68 -5.81 26.89
C MET A 388 22.46 -7.06 27.32
N SER A 389 23.12 -6.98 28.48
CA SER A 389 23.99 -8.03 29.02
C SER A 389 23.77 -8.21 30.52
N GLY A 390 23.83 -9.45 30.99
CA GLY A 390 23.77 -9.77 32.42
C GLY A 390 25.14 -9.76 33.10
N ASN A 391 25.19 -10.35 34.31
CA ASN A 391 26.40 -10.54 35.11
C ASN A 391 27.38 -11.52 34.47
N SER A 392 28.21 -11.00 33.55
CA SER A 392 29.18 -11.78 32.79
C SER A 392 30.59 -11.78 33.37
N ASP A 393 30.86 -11.01 34.41
CA ASP A 393 32.20 -10.87 35.01
C ASP A 393 32.36 -11.58 36.37
N ASN A 394 31.28 -12.22 36.87
CA ASN A 394 31.25 -12.96 38.13
C ASN A 394 31.61 -12.10 39.36
N THR A 395 31.43 -10.78 39.27
CA THR A 395 31.77 -9.86 40.36
C THR A 395 30.65 -9.71 41.38
N GLN A 396 29.39 -10.04 41.03
CA GLN A 396 28.22 -9.92 41.91
C GLN A 396 27.22 -11.08 41.75
N GLY A 397 27.39 -12.17 42.50
CA GLY A 397 26.44 -13.29 42.52
C GLY A 397 26.50 -14.20 41.30
N GLU A 398 25.41 -14.91 40.99
CA GLU A 398 25.37 -15.90 39.90
C GLU A 398 25.61 -15.29 38.50
N VAL A 399 26.28 -16.04 37.63
CA VAL A 399 26.57 -15.65 36.24
C VAL A 399 25.33 -15.86 35.36
N TYR A 400 24.86 -14.80 34.71
CA TYR A 400 23.69 -14.85 33.83
C TYR A 400 23.78 -13.88 32.66
N GLY A 401 22.92 -14.09 31.67
CA GLY A 401 22.79 -13.23 30.50
C GLY A 401 21.35 -13.06 30.02
N TYR A 402 21.22 -12.39 28.88
CA TYR A 402 19.95 -12.12 28.22
C TYR A 402 19.89 -12.78 26.85
N LYS A 403 18.78 -13.45 26.56
CA LYS A 403 18.52 -14.10 25.27
C LYS A 403 17.10 -13.79 24.81
N ILE A 404 16.93 -13.54 23.52
CA ILE A 404 15.59 -13.40 22.93
C ILE A 404 14.91 -14.78 22.89
N LYS A 405 13.71 -14.88 23.46
CA LYS A 405 12.91 -16.11 23.46
C LYS A 405 11.78 -15.96 22.43
N ALA A 406 12.11 -16.08 21.15
CA ALA A 406 11.11 -16.09 20.08
C ALA A 406 11.64 -16.66 18.76
N SER A 407 10.83 -17.48 18.09
CA SER A 407 10.97 -17.81 16.68
C SER A 407 10.61 -16.58 15.82
N THR A 408 11.60 -15.81 15.40
CA THR A 408 11.62 -14.77 14.33
C THR A 408 10.51 -13.70 14.23
N ALA A 409 9.45 -13.69 15.06
CA ALA A 409 8.26 -12.86 14.85
C ALA A 409 7.67 -12.18 16.10
N SER A 410 8.41 -12.06 17.20
CA SER A 410 7.83 -11.57 18.47
C SER A 410 8.35 -10.21 18.95
N SER A 411 9.36 -9.61 18.33
CA SER A 411 9.65 -8.19 18.58
C SER A 411 8.74 -7.33 17.71
N THR A 412 8.26 -6.23 18.28
CA THR A 412 7.45 -5.22 17.58
C THR A 412 7.98 -3.85 17.90
N ILE A 413 7.62 -2.86 17.10
CA ILE A 413 8.03 -1.48 17.32
C ILE A 413 6.80 -0.59 17.40
N GLY A 414 6.87 0.37 18.31
CA GLY A 414 5.93 1.46 18.44
C GLY A 414 6.68 2.79 18.40
N PRO A 415 5.96 3.92 18.45
CA PRO A 415 6.57 5.24 18.43
C PRO A 415 7.67 5.36 19.50
N GLY A 416 8.91 5.54 19.04
CA GLY A 416 10.11 5.68 19.87
C GLY A 416 10.55 4.43 20.65
N THR A 417 9.93 3.25 20.45
CA THR A 417 10.11 2.10 21.33
C THR A 417 10.19 0.78 20.58
N LEU A 418 11.20 -0.03 20.89
CA LEU A 418 11.35 -1.42 20.45
C LEU A 418 10.96 -2.36 21.60
N TYR A 419 9.94 -3.18 21.39
CA TYR A 419 9.48 -4.16 22.39
C TYR A 419 10.13 -5.51 22.12
N ILE A 420 10.99 -5.96 23.05
CA ILE A 420 11.74 -7.22 22.91
C ILE A 420 11.28 -8.22 23.98
N PRO A 421 10.75 -9.40 23.60
CA PRO A 421 10.56 -10.50 24.53
C PRO A 421 11.91 -11.20 24.79
N ALA A 422 12.49 -10.95 25.96
CA ALA A 422 13.77 -11.53 26.36
C ALA A 422 13.65 -12.28 27.69
N GLN A 423 14.51 -13.27 27.86
CA GLN A 423 14.59 -14.09 29.07
C GLN A 423 15.96 -13.94 29.73
N LYS A 424 15.93 -13.86 31.06
CA LYS A 424 17.12 -13.95 31.91
C LYS A 424 17.48 -15.44 32.09
N CYS A 425 18.71 -15.81 31.73
CA CYS A 425 19.16 -17.21 31.75
C CYS A 425 20.52 -17.34 32.46
N ALA A 426 20.68 -18.37 33.29
CA ALA A 426 21.98 -18.69 33.90
C ALA A 426 22.87 -19.46 32.90
N GLY A 427 24.16 -19.12 32.87
CA GLY A 427 25.15 -19.77 32.00
C GLY A 427 24.71 -19.89 30.53
N GLY A 428 25.00 -21.07 29.93
CA GLY A 428 24.95 -21.40 28.51
C GLY A 428 23.56 -21.50 27.88
N CYS A 429 22.50 -21.24 28.66
CA CYS A 429 21.11 -21.47 28.25
C CYS A 429 20.83 -22.91 27.80
N THR A 430 21.55 -23.90 28.34
CA THR A 430 21.42 -25.32 27.96
C THR A 430 20.33 -26.08 28.72
N GLY A 431 19.45 -25.40 29.46
CA GLY A 431 18.30 -26.05 30.10
C GLY A 431 17.65 -25.35 31.29
N SER A 432 18.25 -24.30 31.86
CA SER A 432 17.71 -23.61 33.05
C SER A 432 17.59 -22.09 32.84
N SER A 433 16.36 -21.66 32.56
CA SER A 433 15.97 -20.26 32.72
C SER A 433 15.87 -19.91 34.20
N ILE A 434 16.48 -18.80 34.63
CA ILE A 434 16.37 -18.32 36.02
C ILE A 434 15.28 -17.26 36.20
N GLY A 435 14.59 -16.88 35.11
CA GLY A 435 13.48 -15.95 35.16
C GLY A 435 12.45 -16.21 34.06
N ASN A 436 11.25 -15.70 34.29
CA ASN A 436 10.19 -15.65 33.29
C ASN A 436 10.61 -14.73 32.13
N VAL A 437 10.03 -14.97 30.95
CA VAL A 437 10.19 -14.05 29.82
C VAL A 437 9.52 -12.73 30.18
N LYS A 438 10.17 -11.63 29.81
CA LYS A 438 9.62 -10.29 29.96
C LYS A 438 9.68 -9.56 28.63
N VAL A 439 8.75 -8.62 28.46
CA VAL A 439 8.82 -7.64 27.37
C VAL A 439 9.61 -6.44 27.87
N TYR A 440 10.72 -6.17 27.20
CA TYR A 440 11.59 -5.03 27.43
C TYR A 440 11.28 -3.93 26.41
N PRO A 441 10.70 -2.79 26.83
CA PRO A 441 10.40 -1.67 25.93
C PRO A 441 11.63 -0.76 25.79
N VAL A 442 12.58 -1.16 24.93
CA VAL A 442 13.83 -0.42 24.72
C VAL A 442 13.56 0.88 23.96
N LYS A 443 13.99 2.01 24.50
CA LYS A 443 13.83 3.32 23.87
C LYS A 443 14.78 3.50 22.67
N ILE A 444 14.22 3.80 21.51
CA ILE A 444 14.93 4.06 20.24
C ILE A 444 14.39 5.35 19.62
N THR A 445 15.20 6.42 19.65
CA THR A 445 14.74 7.76 19.28
C THR A 445 14.24 7.85 17.84
N GLY A 446 13.03 8.39 17.70
CA GLY A 446 12.37 8.65 16.40
C GLY A 446 11.99 7.40 15.62
N LEU A 447 11.95 6.22 16.26
CA LEU A 447 11.37 5.02 15.65
C LEU A 447 9.86 5.24 15.43
N GLY A 448 9.34 4.80 14.29
CA GLY A 448 7.92 4.80 13.95
C GLY A 448 7.23 3.48 14.32
N LEU A 449 6.22 3.11 13.52
CA LEU A 449 5.53 1.81 13.61
C LEU A 449 6.23 0.77 12.74
N ASP A 450 6.02 -0.51 12.99
CA ASP A 450 6.57 -1.60 12.17
C ASP A 450 6.10 -1.46 10.72
N TYR A 451 6.91 -1.87 9.77
CA TYR A 451 6.62 -1.79 8.36
C TYR A 451 6.72 -3.18 7.71
N PRO A 452 5.73 -3.60 6.89
CA PRO A 452 4.45 -2.93 6.57
C PRO A 452 3.41 -3.09 7.70
N ARG A 453 3.25 -2.07 8.52
CA ARG A 453 2.14 -1.79 9.45
C ARG A 453 2.18 -0.26 9.66
N GLY A 454 1.14 0.35 10.21
CA GLY A 454 1.08 1.83 10.29
C GLY A 454 0.72 2.55 8.98
N ALA A 455 1.32 2.23 7.82
CA ALA A 455 0.93 2.82 6.52
C ALA A 455 -0.50 2.43 6.08
N VAL A 456 -0.96 1.27 6.54
CA VAL A 456 -2.34 0.78 6.37
C VAL A 456 -3.29 1.54 7.30
N ILE A 457 -2.84 2.12 8.42
CA ILE A 457 -3.73 2.66 9.46
C ILE A 457 -3.73 4.20 9.47
N GLU A 458 -2.65 4.82 8.98
CA GLU A 458 -2.40 6.26 8.99
C GLU A 458 -2.27 6.85 7.58
N THR A 459 -3.06 6.42 6.60
CA THR A 459 -3.27 7.33 5.47
C THR A 459 -4.31 8.34 5.93
N PRO A 460 -3.94 9.62 6.23
CA PRO A 460 -4.93 10.65 6.02
C PRO A 460 -5.45 10.44 4.60
N PRO A 461 -6.78 10.50 4.37
CA PRO A 461 -7.22 10.89 3.04
C PRO A 461 -6.42 12.15 2.72
N TRP A 462 -5.77 12.20 1.56
CA TRP A 462 -5.25 13.39 0.90
C TRP A 462 -5.52 14.70 1.67
N PRO A 463 -4.54 15.56 1.98
CA PRO A 463 -4.77 16.72 2.85
C PRO A 463 -6.06 17.45 2.44
N ALA A 464 -6.96 17.65 3.41
CA ALA A 464 -8.35 17.99 3.15
C ALA A 464 -8.52 19.05 2.05
N SER A 465 -9.26 18.71 1.00
CA SER A 465 -9.59 19.62 -0.10
C SER A 465 -11.10 19.86 -0.12
N PRO A 466 -11.59 21.10 0.05
CA PRO A 466 -13.02 21.39 0.05
C PRO A 466 -13.64 21.20 -1.35
N TYR A 467 -12.85 21.27 -2.42
CA TYR A 467 -13.23 20.88 -3.77
C TYR A 467 -12.44 19.64 -4.22
N VAL A 468 -13.12 18.57 -4.63
CA VAL A 468 -12.49 17.39 -5.25
C VAL A 468 -12.98 17.22 -6.69
N ALA A 469 -12.09 17.30 -7.66
CA ALA A 469 -12.37 17.04 -9.06
C ALA A 469 -11.89 15.63 -9.43
N LEU A 470 -12.85 14.74 -9.66
CA LEU A 470 -12.67 13.35 -10.06
C LEU A 470 -12.91 13.21 -11.56
N GLY A 471 -12.70 12.01 -12.09
CA GLY A 471 -13.16 11.61 -13.41
C GLY A 471 -12.05 11.13 -14.33
N ASP A 472 -12.40 11.09 -15.60
CA ASP A 472 -11.55 10.65 -16.69
C ASP A 472 -10.80 11.81 -17.38
N SER A 473 -10.33 11.55 -18.61
CA SER A 473 -9.56 12.47 -19.44
C SER A 473 -10.27 13.80 -19.75
N PHE A 474 -11.60 13.81 -19.82
CA PHE A 474 -12.37 15.04 -20.06
C PHE A 474 -12.32 15.97 -18.84
N SER A 475 -12.24 15.39 -17.64
CA SER A 475 -12.01 16.14 -16.39
C SER A 475 -10.54 16.42 -16.11
N SER A 476 -9.61 15.54 -16.48
CA SER A 476 -8.18 15.79 -16.32
C SER A 476 -7.66 16.88 -17.25
N GLY A 477 -8.33 17.11 -18.39
CA GLY A 477 -7.88 18.07 -19.41
C GLY A 477 -6.84 17.48 -20.35
N GLU A 478 -6.95 16.18 -20.65
CA GLU A 478 -6.13 15.49 -21.65
C GLU A 478 -5.99 16.32 -22.93
N GLY A 479 -4.74 16.45 -23.40
CA GLY A 479 -4.42 17.20 -24.62
C GLY A 479 -4.29 18.71 -24.48
N VAL A 480 -4.29 19.24 -23.26
CA VAL A 480 -4.06 20.67 -22.97
C VAL A 480 -2.85 20.85 -22.03
N PRO A 481 -1.60 20.77 -22.52
CA PRO A 481 -0.43 21.06 -21.70
C PRO A 481 -0.35 22.55 -21.30
N PRO A 482 0.39 22.90 -20.23
CA PRO A 482 1.22 22.01 -19.41
C PRO A 482 0.38 21.20 -18.41
N PHE A 483 0.79 19.95 -18.22
CA PHE A 483 0.26 19.08 -17.19
C PHE A 483 0.99 19.33 -15.85
N GLU A 484 0.30 19.02 -14.77
CA GLU A 484 0.87 19.06 -13.43
C GLU A 484 2.06 18.12 -13.31
N SER A 485 3.09 18.59 -12.60
CA SER A 485 4.29 17.82 -12.33
C SER A 485 3.93 16.44 -11.73
N GLY A 486 4.55 15.39 -12.24
CA GLY A 486 4.30 14.02 -11.80
C GLY A 486 3.09 13.33 -12.45
N THR A 487 2.35 14.01 -13.33
CA THR A 487 1.14 13.45 -13.97
C THR A 487 1.30 13.11 -15.45
N ASP A 488 2.48 13.39 -16.01
CA ASP A 488 2.90 13.07 -17.38
C ASP A 488 4.33 12.49 -17.36
N GLU A 489 4.45 11.30 -16.79
CA GLU A 489 5.69 10.53 -16.65
C GLU A 489 5.53 9.20 -17.38
N THR A 490 6.23 9.05 -18.52
CA THR A 490 6.14 7.86 -19.38
C THR A 490 6.42 6.58 -18.59
N GLY A 491 5.46 5.65 -18.63
CA GLY A 491 5.56 4.35 -17.95
C GLY A 491 5.35 4.40 -16.43
N LEU A 492 5.09 5.57 -15.85
CA LEU A 492 4.85 5.76 -14.42
C LEU A 492 3.46 6.32 -14.16
N ASN A 493 3.18 7.54 -14.63
CA ASN A 493 1.93 8.24 -14.39
C ASN A 493 1.49 8.98 -15.65
N THR A 494 0.28 8.69 -16.12
CA THR A 494 -0.30 9.30 -17.34
C THR A 494 -1.68 9.86 -17.06
N CYS A 495 -1.91 10.36 -15.85
CA CYS A 495 -3.18 11.00 -15.51
C CYS A 495 -3.41 12.30 -16.27
N HIS A 496 -2.35 12.95 -16.75
CA HIS A 496 -2.36 14.15 -17.59
C HIS A 496 -3.33 15.21 -17.06
N ARG A 497 -3.08 15.69 -15.84
CA ARG A 497 -3.90 16.73 -15.21
C ARG A 497 -3.44 18.08 -15.68
N SER A 498 -4.21 18.69 -16.58
CA SER A 498 -3.92 19.99 -17.16
C SER A 498 -4.12 21.12 -16.15
N THR A 499 -3.18 22.06 -16.12
CA THR A 499 -3.35 23.33 -15.40
C THR A 499 -4.50 24.19 -15.95
N ALA A 500 -4.98 23.86 -17.15
CA ALA A 500 -6.07 24.51 -17.86
C ALA A 500 -7.35 23.65 -17.95
N ALA A 501 -7.42 22.52 -17.23
CA ALA A 501 -8.65 21.75 -17.11
C ALA A 501 -9.77 22.58 -16.46
N TYR A 502 -11.03 22.33 -16.81
CA TYR A 502 -12.17 23.13 -16.34
C TYR A 502 -12.21 23.27 -14.82
N ALA A 503 -11.85 22.19 -14.11
CA ALA A 503 -11.87 22.16 -12.65
C ALA A 503 -10.85 23.13 -12.05
N ARG A 504 -9.66 23.26 -12.66
CA ARG A 504 -8.65 24.27 -12.32
C ARG A 504 -9.14 25.68 -12.63
N LEU A 505 -9.84 25.87 -13.75
CA LEU A 505 -10.34 27.18 -14.16
C LEU A 505 -11.45 27.72 -13.25
N ILE A 506 -12.29 26.85 -12.68
CA ILE A 506 -13.41 27.28 -11.82
C ILE A 506 -13.07 27.30 -10.32
N ALA A 507 -12.04 26.58 -9.87
CA ALA A 507 -11.70 26.49 -8.45
C ALA A 507 -11.46 27.88 -7.82
N GLY A 508 -12.17 28.20 -6.73
CA GLY A 508 -12.03 29.47 -6.03
C GLY A 508 -12.62 30.69 -6.75
N THR A 509 -13.34 30.51 -7.86
CA THR A 509 -13.94 31.63 -8.62
C THR A 509 -15.21 32.20 -7.97
N SER A 510 -15.81 31.51 -7.01
CA SER A 510 -17.01 31.96 -6.29
C SER A 510 -17.12 31.35 -4.90
N ALA A 511 -17.99 31.90 -4.04
CA ALA A 511 -18.26 31.33 -2.72
C ALA A 511 -18.86 29.91 -2.77
N LYS A 512 -19.47 29.51 -3.89
CA LYS A 512 -20.05 28.17 -4.10
C LYS A 512 -19.03 27.17 -4.67
N ILE A 513 -17.89 27.65 -5.16
CA ILE A 513 -16.83 26.83 -5.76
C ILE A 513 -15.55 27.07 -4.95
N PRO A 514 -15.30 26.29 -3.89
CA PRO A 514 -14.13 26.49 -3.05
C PRO A 514 -12.85 26.23 -3.83
N PRO A 515 -11.70 26.80 -3.39
CA PRO A 515 -10.41 26.52 -4.02
C PRO A 515 -10.03 25.05 -3.82
N PHE A 516 -9.11 24.56 -4.64
CA PHE A 516 -8.47 23.27 -4.38
C PHE A 516 -7.59 23.38 -3.13
N GLY A 517 -7.70 22.38 -2.26
CA GLY A 517 -6.64 22.02 -1.32
C GLY A 517 -5.60 21.11 -1.99
N THR A 518 -4.65 20.63 -1.19
CA THR A 518 -3.64 19.69 -1.67
C THR A 518 -4.32 18.42 -2.18
N ASN A 519 -3.96 17.97 -3.38
CA ASN A 519 -4.53 16.77 -4.01
C ASN A 519 -6.07 16.81 -4.21
N GLY A 520 -6.66 17.99 -4.37
CA GLY A 520 -8.08 18.14 -4.74
C GLY A 520 -8.38 17.74 -6.19
N PHE A 521 -7.39 17.80 -7.09
CA PHE A 521 -7.57 17.41 -8.48
C PHE A 521 -7.05 15.99 -8.71
N ARG A 522 -7.98 15.03 -8.86
CA ARG A 522 -7.71 13.58 -8.91
C ARG A 522 -8.27 12.90 -10.15
N ALA A 523 -8.83 13.67 -11.08
CA ALA A 523 -9.18 13.15 -12.39
C ALA A 523 -7.92 12.60 -13.07
N CYS A 524 -8.10 11.57 -13.89
CA CYS A 524 -6.98 10.88 -14.48
C CYS A 524 -7.39 10.27 -15.81
N SER A 525 -6.60 10.55 -16.85
CA SER A 525 -6.81 10.03 -18.19
C SER A 525 -6.96 8.50 -18.18
N GLY A 526 -7.90 7.98 -19.00
CA GLY A 526 -8.21 6.55 -19.08
C GLY A 526 -9.04 5.97 -17.92
N ALA A 527 -9.41 6.75 -16.90
CA ALA A 527 -10.19 6.25 -15.76
C ALA A 527 -11.53 5.61 -16.18
N VAL A 528 -11.80 4.41 -15.69
CA VAL A 528 -13.13 3.80 -15.64
C VAL A 528 -13.77 4.02 -14.26
N THR A 529 -15.05 3.69 -14.11
CA THR A 529 -15.78 3.81 -12.83
C THR A 529 -15.07 3.12 -11.67
N ASP A 530 -14.48 1.94 -11.90
CA ASP A 530 -13.77 1.20 -10.87
C ASP A 530 -12.55 1.97 -10.36
N ASN A 531 -11.93 2.83 -11.18
CA ASN A 531 -10.78 3.63 -10.74
C ASN A 531 -11.14 4.73 -9.75
N VAL A 532 -12.42 5.09 -9.70
CA VAL A 532 -12.90 6.07 -8.75
C VAL A 532 -12.86 5.50 -7.34
N TRP A 533 -13.15 4.21 -7.13
CA TRP A 533 -13.43 3.67 -5.79
C TRP A 533 -12.79 2.32 -5.44
N ASP A 534 -12.29 1.55 -6.40
CA ASP A 534 -11.79 0.19 -6.16
C ASP A 534 -10.39 -0.09 -6.74
N LEU A 535 -10.07 0.51 -7.89
CA LEU A 535 -8.85 0.20 -8.62
C LEU A 535 -7.90 1.40 -8.75
N PRO A 536 -6.73 1.37 -8.11
CA PRO A 536 -5.70 2.36 -8.41
C PRO A 536 -5.28 2.30 -9.88
N GLN A 537 -4.74 3.41 -10.40
CA GLN A 537 -4.23 3.50 -11.77
C GLN A 537 -3.09 4.51 -11.85
N ALA A 538 -2.27 4.41 -12.91
CA ALA A 538 -1.20 5.37 -13.17
C ALA A 538 -0.25 5.62 -11.99
N ASN A 539 0.02 4.57 -11.19
CA ASN A 539 0.82 4.64 -9.96
C ASN A 539 0.27 5.62 -8.91
N GLU A 540 -1.03 5.90 -8.96
CA GLU A 540 -1.81 6.64 -7.97
C GLU A 540 -2.84 5.72 -7.31
N GLY A 541 -3.34 6.11 -6.14
CA GLY A 541 -4.46 5.44 -5.47
C GLY A 541 -5.77 5.55 -6.25
N ILE A 542 -6.84 4.98 -5.68
CA ILE A 542 -8.21 5.27 -6.13
C ILE A 542 -8.53 6.77 -5.97
N GLN A 543 -9.43 7.30 -6.82
CA GLN A 543 -9.67 8.75 -6.83
C GLN A 543 -10.41 9.25 -5.57
N ILE A 544 -11.29 8.44 -4.98
CA ILE A 544 -11.85 8.72 -3.64
C ILE A 544 -10.99 8.05 -2.57
N GLY A 545 -10.91 8.63 -1.38
CA GLY A 545 -10.25 7.98 -0.26
C GLY A 545 -11.07 6.79 0.26
N LEU A 546 -10.42 5.92 1.04
CA LEU A 546 -11.08 4.75 1.64
C LEU A 546 -12.05 5.11 2.77
N ASN A 547 -11.79 6.23 3.45
CA ASN A 547 -12.56 6.71 4.60
C ASN A 547 -13.39 7.96 4.22
N PRO A 548 -14.60 8.14 4.78
CA PRO A 548 -15.36 9.37 4.60
C PRO A 548 -14.58 10.62 5.00
N ASP A 549 -14.72 11.67 4.19
CA ASP A 549 -14.15 12.99 4.38
C ASP A 549 -15.29 14.03 4.42
N PRO A 550 -15.77 14.40 5.62
CA PRO A 550 -16.85 15.37 5.77
C PRO A 550 -16.43 16.82 5.46
N THR A 551 -15.14 17.07 5.20
CA THR A 551 -14.64 18.42 4.89
C THR A 551 -14.83 18.82 3.43
N ILE A 552 -15.09 17.83 2.55
CA ILE A 552 -15.36 18.05 1.14
C ILE A 552 -16.74 18.72 0.98
N GLN A 553 -16.78 19.83 0.26
CA GLN A 553 -17.98 20.65 0.02
C GLN A 553 -18.48 20.53 -1.42
N LEU A 554 -17.59 20.27 -2.37
CA LEU A 554 -17.88 20.18 -3.79
C LEU A 554 -17.16 19.00 -4.43
N VAL A 555 -17.86 18.22 -5.25
CA VAL A 555 -17.27 17.21 -6.13
C VAL A 555 -17.72 17.48 -7.57
N THR A 556 -16.80 17.43 -8.53
CA THR A 556 -17.13 17.36 -9.97
C THR A 556 -16.57 16.06 -10.55
N ILE A 557 -17.30 15.43 -11.48
CA ILE A 557 -16.85 14.17 -12.10
C ILE A 557 -17.42 13.97 -13.51
N SER A 558 -16.58 13.64 -14.49
CA SER A 558 -16.98 12.94 -15.73
C SER A 558 -16.48 11.50 -15.67
N ILE A 559 -17.37 10.51 -15.84
CA ILE A 559 -16.98 9.09 -15.83
C ILE A 559 -17.99 8.23 -16.60
N GLY A 560 -17.52 7.09 -17.12
CA GLY A 560 -18.32 6.13 -17.88
C GLY A 560 -17.96 6.05 -19.36
N GLY A 561 -17.29 7.06 -19.92
CA GLY A 561 -16.78 7.04 -21.30
C GLY A 561 -15.81 5.88 -21.54
N ASN A 562 -14.82 5.69 -20.65
CA ASN A 562 -13.89 4.57 -20.79
C ASN A 562 -14.55 3.21 -20.54
N ASP A 563 -15.59 3.14 -19.68
CA ASP A 563 -16.33 1.90 -19.42
C ASP A 563 -17.04 1.36 -20.66
N MET A 564 -17.57 2.24 -21.54
CA MET A 564 -18.13 1.81 -22.82
C MET A 564 -17.08 1.42 -23.86
N GLY A 565 -15.79 1.72 -23.62
CA GLY A 565 -14.72 1.55 -24.59
C GLY A 565 -14.65 2.67 -25.62
N PHE A 566 -14.83 3.94 -25.20
CA PHE A 566 -14.87 5.08 -26.12
C PHE A 566 -13.64 5.19 -27.04
N SER A 567 -12.43 4.90 -26.52
CA SER A 567 -11.20 4.91 -27.33
C SER A 567 -11.25 3.89 -28.47
N ASP A 568 -11.72 2.67 -28.20
CA ASP A 568 -11.86 1.62 -29.21
C ASP A 568 -12.94 1.99 -30.23
N PHE A 569 -14.08 2.51 -29.77
CA PHE A 569 -15.16 2.98 -30.63
C PHE A 569 -14.70 4.12 -31.56
N ALA A 570 -14.07 5.15 -30.99
CA ALA A 570 -13.57 6.30 -31.74
C ALA A 570 -12.46 5.91 -32.73
N THR A 571 -11.60 4.95 -32.35
CA THR A 571 -10.61 4.39 -33.27
C THR A 571 -11.29 3.77 -34.48
N GLN A 572 -12.33 2.97 -34.29
CA GLN A 572 -13.09 2.37 -35.39
C GLN A 572 -13.79 3.42 -36.26
N CYS A 573 -14.28 4.52 -35.70
CA CYS A 573 -14.82 5.64 -36.49
C CYS A 573 -13.77 6.30 -37.41
N VAL A 574 -12.48 6.17 -37.12
CA VAL A 574 -11.40 6.82 -37.90
C VAL A 574 -10.79 5.88 -38.92
N ILE A 575 -10.55 4.61 -38.55
CA ILE A 575 -9.80 3.66 -39.38
C ILE A 575 -10.69 2.63 -40.10
N SER A 576 -11.98 2.60 -39.78
CA SER A 576 -12.97 1.63 -40.24
C SER A 576 -14.34 2.31 -40.23
N THR A 577 -15.38 1.65 -39.72
CA THR A 577 -16.70 2.24 -39.49
C THR A 577 -17.16 2.02 -38.04
N CYS A 578 -17.89 3.00 -37.53
CA CYS A 578 -18.63 2.94 -36.28
C CYS A 578 -20.12 3.23 -36.47
N ASP A 579 -20.62 3.19 -37.71
CA ASP A 579 -22.03 3.40 -38.08
C ASP A 579 -22.95 2.47 -37.28
N VAL A 580 -24.22 2.86 -37.19
CA VAL A 580 -25.27 2.10 -36.49
C VAL A 580 -25.31 0.67 -37.04
N GLY A 581 -25.23 -0.30 -36.13
CA GLY A 581 -25.21 -1.73 -36.45
C GLY A 581 -23.82 -2.33 -36.68
N SER A 582 -22.76 -1.51 -36.75
CA SER A 582 -21.38 -2.00 -36.74
C SER A 582 -21.04 -2.75 -35.45
N ALA A 583 -19.99 -3.57 -35.48
CA ALA A 583 -19.49 -4.26 -34.28
C ALA A 583 -19.05 -3.26 -33.19
N ALA A 584 -18.42 -2.15 -33.58
CA ALA A 584 -18.01 -1.09 -32.66
C ALA A 584 -19.20 -0.43 -31.97
N TYR A 585 -20.21 -0.03 -32.75
CA TYR A 585 -21.44 0.58 -32.25
C TYR A 585 -22.20 -0.36 -31.31
N ASN A 586 -22.45 -1.60 -31.72
CA ASN A 586 -23.19 -2.57 -30.93
C ASN A 586 -22.47 -2.91 -29.62
N THR A 587 -21.13 -2.98 -29.63
CA THR A 587 -20.33 -3.20 -28.42
C THR A 587 -20.47 -2.04 -27.44
N ALA A 588 -20.32 -0.80 -27.92
CA ALA A 588 -20.47 0.40 -27.08
C ALA A 588 -21.90 0.49 -26.52
N LEU A 589 -22.91 0.31 -27.37
CA LEU A 589 -24.31 0.35 -26.99
C LEU A 589 -24.68 -0.74 -25.98
N ASN A 590 -24.16 -1.96 -26.16
CA ASN A 590 -24.36 -3.06 -25.22
C ASN A 590 -23.81 -2.70 -23.82
N LYS A 591 -22.59 -2.16 -23.75
CA LYS A 591 -21.98 -1.72 -22.48
C LYS A 591 -22.77 -0.57 -21.84
N ILE A 592 -23.20 0.41 -22.63
CA ILE A 592 -24.03 1.54 -22.17
C ILE A 592 -25.34 1.04 -21.54
N ASN A 593 -25.98 0.04 -22.15
CA ASN A 593 -27.28 -0.45 -21.67
C ASN A 593 -27.17 -1.46 -20.52
N ASN A 594 -26.16 -2.33 -20.56
CA ASN A 594 -26.15 -3.53 -19.72
C ASN A 594 -25.05 -3.55 -18.64
N GLU A 595 -24.00 -2.72 -18.75
CA GLU A 595 -22.89 -2.71 -17.78
C GLU A 595 -22.81 -1.39 -17.00
N ILE A 596 -22.80 -0.27 -17.74
CA ILE A 596 -22.61 1.08 -17.18
C ILE A 596 -23.62 1.43 -16.08
N PRO A 597 -24.93 1.11 -16.16
CA PRO A 597 -25.88 1.53 -15.13
C PRO A 597 -25.52 1.04 -13.72
N GLY A 598 -25.12 -0.23 -13.57
CA GLY A 598 -24.74 -0.79 -12.26
C GLY A 598 -23.42 -0.20 -11.74
N LYS A 599 -22.48 0.05 -12.65
CA LYS A 599 -21.19 0.68 -12.34
C LYS A 599 -21.33 2.14 -11.89
N LEU A 600 -22.13 2.93 -12.59
CA LEU A 600 -22.46 4.31 -12.20
C LEU A 600 -23.19 4.35 -10.86
N GLU A 601 -24.15 3.45 -10.66
CA GLU A 601 -24.87 3.35 -9.40
C GLU A 601 -23.92 3.15 -8.21
N THR A 602 -23.00 2.19 -8.34
CA THR A 602 -22.01 1.87 -7.31
C THR A 602 -21.08 3.06 -7.08
N THR A 603 -20.56 3.66 -8.16
CA THR A 603 -19.64 4.79 -8.11
C THR A 603 -20.26 5.99 -7.40
N TYR A 604 -21.48 6.38 -7.76
CA TYR A 604 -22.14 7.53 -7.15
C TYR A 604 -22.51 7.28 -5.69
N LYS A 605 -22.94 6.06 -5.33
CA LYS A 605 -23.15 5.66 -3.92
C LYS A 605 -21.84 5.76 -3.12
N LYS A 606 -20.71 5.33 -3.69
CA LYS A 606 -19.40 5.43 -3.05
C LYS A 606 -18.94 6.88 -2.88
N ILE A 607 -19.15 7.75 -3.88
CA ILE A 607 -18.84 9.19 -3.76
C ILE A 607 -19.73 9.84 -2.68
N LEU A 608 -21.04 9.52 -2.65
CA LEU A 608 -21.96 10.03 -1.64
C LEU A 608 -21.53 9.64 -0.20
N GLN A 609 -21.04 8.41 -0.02
CA GLN A 609 -20.50 7.92 1.26
C GLN A 609 -19.16 8.59 1.60
N TYR A 610 -18.28 8.75 0.62
CA TYR A 610 -16.97 9.37 0.80
C TYR A 610 -17.07 10.85 1.14
N ALA A 611 -17.97 11.59 0.48
CA ALA A 611 -18.14 13.03 0.67
C ALA A 611 -19.56 13.34 1.18
N PRO A 612 -19.86 13.06 2.46
CA PRO A 612 -21.22 13.12 2.99
C PRO A 612 -21.82 14.53 2.97
N ASN A 613 -21.00 15.58 2.96
CA ASN A 613 -21.46 16.98 2.97
C ASN A 613 -21.38 17.67 1.60
N ALA A 614 -20.85 17.00 0.57
CA ALA A 614 -20.56 17.66 -0.70
C ALA A 614 -21.78 17.78 -1.63
N LYS A 615 -21.90 18.88 -2.37
CA LYS A 615 -22.71 18.90 -3.60
C LYS A 615 -21.90 18.20 -4.70
N ILE A 616 -22.50 17.24 -5.42
CA ILE A 616 -21.80 16.41 -6.42
C ILE A 616 -22.37 16.72 -7.80
N TYR A 617 -21.53 17.22 -8.70
CA TYR A 617 -21.87 17.55 -10.07
C TYR A 617 -21.24 16.54 -11.03
N VAL A 618 -22.08 15.67 -11.58
CA VAL A 618 -21.69 14.75 -12.64
C VAL A 618 -21.78 15.49 -13.96
N VAL A 619 -20.65 15.69 -14.60
CA VAL A 619 -20.50 16.45 -15.83
C VAL A 619 -20.67 15.51 -17.02
N GLY A 620 -21.61 15.81 -17.90
CA GLY A 620 -21.80 15.05 -19.15
C GLY A 620 -20.65 15.25 -20.14
N TYR A 621 -20.70 14.52 -21.25
CA TYR A 621 -19.78 14.67 -22.37
C TYR A 621 -20.42 15.56 -23.45
N PRO A 622 -19.72 16.57 -24.00
CA PRO A 622 -20.22 17.35 -25.11
C PRO A 622 -20.26 16.51 -26.39
N GLN A 623 -21.08 16.91 -27.35
CA GLN A 623 -21.04 16.35 -28.68
C GLN A 623 -19.70 16.72 -29.34
N VAL A 624 -18.93 15.71 -29.75
CA VAL A 624 -17.59 15.89 -30.32
C VAL A 624 -17.65 16.10 -31.83
N ILE A 625 -18.57 15.42 -32.50
CA ILE A 625 -18.78 15.48 -33.95
C ILE A 625 -20.05 16.26 -34.23
N ALA A 626 -20.03 17.13 -35.25
CA ALA A 626 -21.19 17.93 -35.65
C ALA A 626 -22.35 17.07 -36.17
N ASP A 627 -23.57 17.60 -36.06
CA ASP A 627 -24.75 16.95 -36.64
C ASP A 627 -24.68 17.02 -38.17
N LYS A 628 -24.52 15.85 -38.81
CA LYS A 628 -24.35 15.71 -40.26
C LYS A 628 -25.51 14.89 -40.85
N PRO A 629 -26.54 15.55 -41.42
CA PRO A 629 -27.56 14.83 -42.17
C PRO A 629 -26.96 14.16 -43.42
N VAL A 630 -27.65 13.17 -43.97
CA VAL A 630 -27.23 12.45 -45.20
C VAL A 630 -26.98 13.40 -46.37
N SER A 631 -27.69 14.53 -46.41
CA SER A 631 -27.56 15.57 -47.45
C SER A 631 -26.40 16.55 -47.23
N ALA A 632 -25.67 16.49 -46.12
CA ALA A 632 -24.60 17.44 -45.84
C ALA A 632 -23.45 17.33 -46.86
N PRO A 633 -22.88 18.47 -47.31
CA PRO A 633 -21.75 18.49 -48.24
C PRO A 633 -20.50 17.88 -47.60
N ASP A 634 -19.53 17.49 -48.42
CA ASP A 634 -18.25 16.95 -47.95
C ASP A 634 -17.51 17.99 -47.11
N ASP A 635 -16.86 17.51 -46.06
CA ASP A 635 -16.10 18.33 -45.11
C ASP A 635 -14.73 17.72 -44.90
N ILE A 636 -13.71 18.38 -45.47
CA ILE A 636 -12.33 17.90 -45.43
C ILE A 636 -11.77 17.78 -44.00
N ARG A 637 -12.36 18.52 -43.04
CA ARG A 637 -11.98 18.49 -41.63
C ARG A 637 -12.32 17.15 -40.95
N CYS A 638 -13.18 16.33 -41.54
CA CYS A 638 -13.61 15.06 -40.94
C CYS A 638 -13.94 13.99 -41.99
N VAL A 639 -13.16 13.91 -43.07
CA VAL A 639 -13.40 12.98 -44.18
C VAL A 639 -13.61 11.52 -43.71
N TYR A 640 -12.92 11.12 -42.64
CA TYR A 640 -13.01 9.80 -42.03
C TYR A 640 -14.40 9.47 -41.43
N MET A 641 -15.31 10.43 -41.30
CA MET A 641 -16.67 10.22 -40.79
C MET A 641 -17.74 10.09 -41.90
N GLN A 642 -17.34 10.12 -43.18
CA GLN A 642 -18.25 10.15 -44.33
C GLN A 642 -18.64 8.75 -44.81
N ASP A 643 -17.77 7.76 -44.65
CA ASP A 643 -17.75 6.47 -45.35
C ASP A 643 -18.51 5.34 -44.62
N GLY A 644 -19.51 5.67 -43.80
CA GLY A 644 -20.41 4.71 -43.18
C GLY A 644 -21.30 3.96 -44.19
N ALA A 645 -22.13 3.03 -43.70
CA ALA A 645 -23.10 2.32 -44.55
C ALA A 645 -24.08 3.27 -45.24
N THR A 646 -24.30 4.43 -44.63
CA THR A 646 -24.92 5.60 -45.25
C THR A 646 -23.97 6.79 -45.13
N ARG A 647 -24.03 7.74 -46.07
CA ARG A 647 -23.22 8.97 -46.01
C ARG A 647 -23.39 9.65 -44.64
N TRP A 648 -22.29 9.99 -43.99
CA TRP A 648 -22.24 10.55 -42.62
C TRP A 648 -22.78 9.61 -41.52
N GLY A 649 -22.83 8.30 -41.79
CA GLY A 649 -23.31 7.29 -40.85
C GLY A 649 -22.49 7.26 -39.56
N ASP A 650 -21.17 7.26 -39.68
CA ASP A 650 -20.25 7.28 -38.53
C ASP A 650 -20.41 8.55 -37.69
N ALA A 651 -20.57 9.73 -38.32
CA ALA A 651 -20.81 10.98 -37.60
C ALA A 651 -22.10 10.92 -36.76
N ARG A 652 -23.20 10.40 -37.35
CA ARG A 652 -24.47 10.24 -36.63
C ARG A 652 -24.37 9.20 -35.52
N ALA A 653 -23.72 8.08 -35.78
CA ALA A 653 -23.51 7.02 -34.80
C ALA A 653 -22.66 7.51 -33.62
N ALA A 654 -21.61 8.29 -33.87
CA ALA A 654 -20.79 8.90 -32.82
C ALA A 654 -21.62 9.85 -31.94
N ARG A 655 -22.47 10.70 -32.54
CA ARG A 655 -23.36 11.59 -31.77
C ARG A 655 -24.39 10.82 -30.95
N ASP A 656 -24.97 9.79 -31.54
CA ASP A 656 -25.96 8.94 -30.89
C ASP A 656 -25.38 8.17 -29.69
N ILE A 657 -24.14 7.67 -29.79
CA ILE A 657 -23.45 7.04 -28.65
C ILE A 657 -23.20 8.04 -27.51
N VAL A 658 -22.74 9.26 -27.80
CA VAL A 658 -22.55 10.30 -26.78
C VAL A 658 -23.89 10.70 -26.14
N GLN A 659 -24.95 10.81 -26.93
CA GLN A 659 -26.29 11.08 -26.42
C GLN A 659 -26.77 9.97 -25.48
N LYS A 660 -26.72 8.71 -25.92
CA LYS A 660 -27.15 7.55 -25.11
C LYS A 660 -26.34 7.39 -23.83
N LEU A 661 -25.03 7.66 -23.85
CA LEU A 661 -24.22 7.66 -22.64
C LEU A 661 -24.70 8.76 -21.66
N ASN A 662 -24.88 9.99 -22.12
CA ASN A 662 -25.37 11.09 -21.28
C ASN A 662 -26.78 10.83 -20.74
N GLU A 663 -27.67 10.25 -21.54
CA GLU A 663 -29.00 9.82 -21.12
C GLU A 663 -28.91 8.78 -20.00
N LYS A 664 -28.02 7.77 -20.12
CA LYS A 664 -27.84 6.77 -19.05
C LYS A 664 -27.24 7.36 -17.78
N ILE A 665 -26.28 8.27 -17.90
CA ILE A 665 -25.70 8.98 -16.75
C ILE A 665 -26.79 9.78 -16.02
N SER A 666 -27.51 10.64 -16.75
CA SER A 666 -28.56 11.49 -16.18
C SER A 666 -29.72 10.68 -15.59
N GLN A 667 -30.14 9.61 -16.27
CA GLN A 667 -31.15 8.66 -15.79
C GLN A 667 -30.71 8.04 -14.46
N LYS A 668 -29.48 7.53 -14.36
CA LYS A 668 -29.01 6.89 -13.12
C LYS A 668 -28.93 7.89 -11.96
N ILE A 669 -28.55 9.13 -12.22
CA ILE A 669 -28.58 10.19 -11.22
C ILE A 669 -30.01 10.44 -10.74
N PHE A 670 -30.98 10.54 -11.65
CA PHE A 670 -32.39 10.72 -11.31
C PHE A 670 -32.92 9.56 -10.45
N GLU A 671 -32.63 8.32 -10.84
CA GLU A 671 -33.00 7.12 -10.09
C GLU A 671 -32.43 7.15 -8.66
N LEU A 672 -31.15 7.48 -8.50
CA LEU A 672 -30.51 7.58 -7.18
C LEU A 672 -31.10 8.70 -6.33
N ARG A 673 -31.36 9.87 -6.91
CA ARG A 673 -31.98 11.00 -6.20
C ARG A 673 -33.36 10.65 -5.64
N ALA A 674 -34.10 9.75 -6.30
CA ALA A 674 -35.41 9.31 -5.83
C ALA A 674 -35.34 8.38 -4.60
N LEU A 675 -34.17 7.79 -4.29
CA LEU A 675 -34.02 6.85 -3.18
C LEU A 675 -33.88 7.51 -1.81
N SER A 676 -33.41 8.76 -1.75
CA SER A 676 -33.16 9.48 -0.49
C SER A 676 -33.11 10.99 -0.74
N THR A 677 -33.62 11.78 0.22
CA THR A 677 -33.50 13.24 0.18
C THR A 677 -32.05 13.70 0.22
N ASP A 678 -31.15 12.95 0.87
CA ASP A 678 -29.72 13.23 0.87
C ASP A 678 -29.11 13.11 -0.54
N ASN A 679 -29.60 12.17 -1.36
CA ASN A 679 -29.09 11.96 -2.71
C ASN A 679 -29.40 13.14 -3.66
N THR A 680 -30.25 14.09 -3.27
CA THR A 680 -30.51 15.33 -4.04
C THR A 680 -29.27 16.21 -4.22
N ARG A 681 -28.19 15.95 -3.46
CA ARG A 681 -26.85 16.52 -3.66
C ARG A 681 -26.20 16.10 -4.99
N LEU A 682 -26.61 14.97 -5.58
CA LEU A 682 -26.13 14.49 -6.87
C LEU A 682 -26.87 15.21 -8.00
N ARG A 683 -26.15 15.87 -8.91
CA ARG A 683 -26.70 16.72 -9.98
C ARG A 683 -26.00 16.43 -11.30
N PHE A 684 -26.76 16.34 -12.38
CA PHE A 684 -26.19 16.22 -13.73
C PHE A 684 -25.97 17.60 -14.34
N VAL A 685 -24.84 17.79 -15.02
CA VAL A 685 -24.52 19.00 -15.78
C VAL A 685 -24.65 18.69 -17.26
N PHE A 686 -25.64 19.31 -17.91
CA PHE A 686 -25.92 19.13 -19.33
C PHE A 686 -24.92 19.92 -20.18
N MET A 687 -24.09 19.24 -20.96
CA MET A 687 -23.10 19.89 -21.83
C MET A 687 -23.67 20.32 -23.19
N ASN A 688 -24.84 19.81 -23.57
CA ASN A 688 -25.33 19.84 -24.95
C ASN A 688 -26.67 20.56 -25.11
N ASP A 689 -27.01 21.48 -24.21
CA ASP A 689 -28.21 22.32 -24.38
C ASP A 689 -28.07 23.11 -25.70
N PRO A 690 -28.94 22.88 -26.71
CA PRO A 690 -28.84 23.55 -28.00
C PRO A 690 -28.97 25.08 -27.92
N ALA A 691 -29.63 25.60 -26.87
CA ALA A 691 -29.88 27.02 -26.72
C ALA A 691 -28.74 27.77 -26.02
N THR A 692 -27.98 27.08 -25.16
CA THR A 692 -27.06 27.75 -24.22
C THR A 692 -25.63 27.20 -24.23
N SER A 693 -25.39 26.01 -24.79
CA SER A 693 -24.06 25.40 -24.75
C SER A 693 -23.08 26.09 -25.71
N PRO A 694 -21.89 26.53 -25.23
CA PRO A 694 -20.84 27.07 -26.08
C PRO A 694 -20.22 26.03 -27.04
N PHE A 695 -20.52 24.74 -26.88
CA PHE A 695 -20.06 23.69 -27.79
C PHE A 695 -20.85 23.64 -29.11
N VAL A 696 -22.06 24.17 -29.14
CA VAL A 696 -22.94 24.11 -30.32
C VAL A 696 -22.29 24.83 -31.50
N GLY A 697 -22.08 24.10 -32.59
CA GLY A 697 -21.44 24.59 -33.80
C GLY A 697 -19.91 24.61 -33.74
N ARG A 698 -19.30 24.29 -32.60
CA ARG A 698 -17.85 24.22 -32.34
C ARG A 698 -17.35 22.79 -32.23
N GLU A 699 -18.18 21.80 -32.54
CA GLU A 699 -17.77 20.41 -32.70
C GLU A 699 -16.72 20.25 -33.81
N ILE A 700 -16.04 19.11 -33.87
CA ILE A 700 -15.34 18.71 -35.09
C ILE A 700 -16.36 18.74 -36.24
N CYS A 701 -15.94 19.31 -37.36
CA CYS A 701 -16.76 19.57 -38.55
C CYS A 701 -18.05 20.38 -38.31
N GLY A 702 -18.08 21.16 -37.22
CA GLY A 702 -19.13 22.11 -36.90
C GLY A 702 -19.20 23.28 -37.88
N VAL A 703 -20.23 24.11 -37.74
CA VAL A 703 -20.46 25.29 -38.59
C VAL A 703 -19.40 26.38 -38.38
N SER A 704 -18.71 26.37 -37.25
CA SER A 704 -17.59 27.26 -36.96
C SER A 704 -16.29 26.80 -37.62
N THR A 705 -15.43 27.75 -37.97
CA THR A 705 -14.05 27.50 -38.42
C THR A 705 -13.11 27.07 -37.28
N THR A 706 -13.42 27.44 -36.04
CA THR A 706 -12.67 27.04 -34.84
C THR A 706 -13.42 25.91 -34.12
N SER A 707 -12.78 24.75 -34.01
CA SER A 707 -13.24 23.60 -33.21
C SER A 707 -12.81 23.76 -31.74
N TYR A 708 -13.63 23.26 -30.82
CA TYR A 708 -13.30 23.14 -29.39
C TYR A 708 -12.67 21.80 -29.03
N PHE A 709 -12.42 20.95 -30.02
CA PHE A 709 -11.83 19.64 -29.88
C PHE A 709 -10.54 19.52 -30.71
N GLN A 710 -9.62 18.70 -30.20
CA GLN A 710 -8.47 18.23 -30.95
C GLN A 710 -8.94 17.26 -32.04
N ASN A 711 -8.45 17.43 -33.26
CA ASN A 711 -8.91 16.68 -34.44
C ASN A 711 -7.78 15.84 -35.07
N VAL A 712 -8.14 14.84 -35.86
CA VAL A 712 -7.22 13.90 -36.52
C VAL A 712 -6.31 14.60 -37.53
N ASP A 713 -6.81 15.65 -38.18
CA ASP A 713 -6.09 16.44 -39.19
C ASP A 713 -5.09 17.44 -38.60
N GLN A 714 -5.06 17.59 -37.28
CA GLN A 714 -4.11 18.45 -36.59
C GLN A 714 -2.81 17.71 -36.32
N ILE A 715 -1.69 18.43 -36.41
CA ILE A 715 -0.39 17.94 -35.93
C ILE A 715 -0.47 17.88 -34.40
N ASN A 716 -0.85 16.72 -33.90
CA ASN A 716 -0.88 16.45 -32.47
C ASN A 716 0.46 15.82 -32.05
N PRO A 717 1.09 16.33 -30.98
CA PRO A 717 2.29 15.70 -30.43
C PRO A 717 1.97 14.31 -29.86
N ASP A 718 0.70 14.04 -29.54
CA ASP A 718 0.21 12.76 -29.06
C ASP A 718 -1.18 12.43 -29.63
N ARG A 719 -1.34 11.23 -30.20
CA ARG A 719 -2.63 10.77 -30.75
C ARG A 719 -3.69 10.56 -29.68
N ARG A 720 -3.31 10.39 -28.40
CA ARG A 720 -4.23 10.26 -27.27
C ARG A 720 -5.11 11.50 -27.07
N TYR A 721 -4.68 12.66 -27.60
CA TYR A 721 -5.40 13.92 -27.46
C TYR A 721 -6.59 14.06 -28.40
N ILE A 722 -6.62 13.27 -29.48
CA ILE A 722 -7.68 13.34 -30.50
C ILE A 722 -9.04 13.15 -29.83
N PHE A 723 -10.04 13.93 -30.27
CA PHE A 723 -11.41 13.97 -29.75
C PHE A 723 -11.59 14.56 -28.35
N HIS A 724 -10.51 14.91 -27.65
CA HIS A 724 -10.61 15.62 -26.37
C HIS A 724 -10.81 17.12 -26.58
N PRO A 725 -11.43 17.82 -25.60
CA PRO A 725 -11.52 19.27 -25.63
C PRO A 725 -10.14 19.91 -25.64
N ASN A 726 -9.91 20.84 -26.56
CA ASN A 726 -8.73 21.70 -26.52
C ASN A 726 -8.91 22.80 -25.45
N GLN A 727 -7.98 23.76 -25.37
CA GLN A 727 -8.07 24.88 -24.41
C GLN A 727 -9.41 25.63 -24.46
N LEU A 728 -9.96 25.88 -25.66
CA LEU A 728 -11.24 26.56 -25.81
C LEU A 728 -12.40 25.67 -25.34
N GLY A 729 -12.32 24.36 -25.60
CA GLY A 729 -13.27 23.38 -25.07
C GLY A 729 -13.24 23.28 -23.54
N GLN A 730 -12.07 23.31 -22.92
CA GLN A 730 -11.96 23.36 -21.45
C GLN A 730 -12.53 24.67 -20.87
N ASN A 731 -12.36 25.81 -21.57
CA ASN A 731 -13.02 27.07 -21.19
C ASN A 731 -14.55 26.98 -21.31
N ALA A 732 -15.07 26.28 -22.34
CA ALA A 732 -16.50 26.05 -22.50
C ALA A 732 -17.06 25.15 -21.38
N TYR A 733 -16.35 24.08 -21.02
CA TYR A 733 -16.66 23.28 -19.83
C TYR A 733 -16.70 24.15 -18.56
N ALA A 734 -15.69 24.98 -18.33
CA ALA A 734 -15.62 25.86 -17.17
C ALA A 734 -16.82 26.81 -17.10
N THR A 735 -17.23 27.36 -18.25
CA THR A 735 -18.41 28.22 -18.38
C THR A 735 -19.69 27.49 -17.95
N ILE A 736 -19.93 26.29 -18.50
CA ILE A 736 -21.16 25.53 -18.22
C ILE A 736 -21.17 25.01 -16.78
N VAL A 737 -20.08 24.38 -16.33
CA VAL A 737 -19.98 23.78 -14.99
C VAL A 737 -20.03 24.86 -13.92
N GLY A 738 -19.20 25.91 -14.05
CA GLY A 738 -19.19 27.03 -13.12
C GLY A 738 -20.54 27.76 -13.07
N GLY A 739 -21.14 28.01 -14.25
CA GLY A 739 -22.48 28.59 -14.35
C GLY A 739 -23.55 27.75 -13.63
N THR A 740 -23.54 26.44 -13.84
CA THR A 740 -24.49 25.51 -13.21
C THR A 740 -24.35 25.48 -11.68
N ILE A 741 -23.12 25.42 -11.17
CA ILE A 741 -22.86 25.43 -9.72
C ILE A 741 -23.35 26.75 -9.11
N ASN A 742 -23.05 27.88 -9.77
CA ASN A 742 -23.41 29.21 -9.30
C ASN A 742 -24.92 29.47 -9.33
N ALA A 743 -25.62 28.99 -10.35
CA ALA A 743 -27.07 29.11 -10.49
C ALA A 743 -27.84 28.29 -9.46
N SER A 744 -27.22 27.25 -8.91
CA SER A 744 -27.89 26.36 -8.00
C SER A 744 -28.11 26.97 -6.62
N SER A 745 -29.36 27.03 -6.13
CA SER A 745 -29.67 27.33 -4.72
C SER A 745 -29.19 26.20 -3.82
#